data_AF-H2MP96-F1
#
_entry.id   AF-H2MP96-F1
#
_cell.length_a   1.000
_cell.length_b   1.000
_cell.length_c   1.000
_cell.angle_alpha   90.00
_cell.angle_beta   90.00
_cell.angle_gamma   90.00
#
_symmetry.space_group_name_H-M   'P 1'
#
loop_
_entity.id
_entity.type
_entity.pdbx_description
1 polymer ?
#
loop_
_entity_poly.entity_id
_entity_poly.type
_entity_poly.pdbx_seq_one_letter_code
_entity_poly.pdbx_strand_id
1 'polypeptide(L)'
;MNDLNKINPMYQFSLKAFSVVFQRAVKKAKPEEEVRQRVLNLTDSITFSVFQYTTRGLFECDKLMFVTQLVFQVLRMNNEINPAELDFLLRCPIQPGVTSPVDYLSNQAWGGIKSLCCMEAFRNLDQDVESTPNRWKRMVESECPERERLPMEWKSKTSLQKLCIMRVLRPDRMSNAIRNFVEEKLGSKYTMGRSLDFASSFEESDSATPMFFILSPGVDPLKDVEEHGKKLGFTLDNKNLHNVSLGQGQEIVAEQALEVAAKNGHWVILQNIHLVARWLKTLEKLVEQHAEQSHENFRVFFSAEPSATPETHIIPHGILENSIKVTNEPPTGMNANLHKALDNFSQVSLEACTQENEFKSIWFALCYFHAVVAGRSKFGPQGWNRPYPFNIGDLTISVNVLQNYLEANRKVPYEDLRYLFGEIMYGGHITDDWDRRLCCSYLEEFIKPEMMEGKVFLAPKFPLPGNMQYEGYHKYIDDNLPGESPYLYGLHPNAEIGFLTQTSEKLFSTVLEMQPRDEAVGEEGGMTREEKVCAVMEEITGRLPDQFNMSELFAKAQERSPYEVVALQECERMNFLIREIRSSLRELSLGLKGELTMTSDMESLQNALFLDAVPDGWTKLAYPSTLSLALWFSDLLTRISQLEAWSVSFCLPPVVWLSGFFNPQSFLTAIMQDIARRNKLPLDSMRLQCEVTKRNLEHFSSPPREGAYIHGLFMEGAQWDTQKGIIVPAGMKELTSPMPVMYIKAVPASKQDTKDVYRCPVYKTHQRGPTYVWTFDLKSKEKPSTWTIAGVALILQV
;
A
#
# COMPACT_ATOMS: atom_id res chain seq x y z
N MET A 1 22.83 -6.83 -4.70
CA MET A 1 22.57 -6.12 -5.98
C MET A 1 21.85 -7.02 -6.96
N ASN A 2 22.35 -8.23 -7.25
CA ASN A 2 21.73 -9.14 -8.23
C ASN A 2 20.28 -9.53 -7.87
N ASP A 3 19.96 -9.65 -6.58
CA ASP A 3 18.59 -9.95 -6.12
C ASP A 3 17.62 -8.75 -6.13
N LEU A 4 18.06 -7.54 -6.46
CA LEU A 4 17.18 -6.36 -6.46
C LEU A 4 16.11 -6.42 -7.55
N ASN A 5 16.31 -7.24 -8.57
CA ASN A 5 15.31 -7.51 -9.60
C ASN A 5 14.02 -8.14 -9.04
N LYS A 6 14.09 -8.78 -7.86
CA LYS A 6 12.93 -9.30 -7.13
C LYS A 6 12.04 -8.17 -6.60
N ILE A 7 12.62 -7.00 -6.30
CA ILE A 7 11.88 -5.81 -5.88
C ILE A 7 11.24 -5.14 -7.11
N ASN A 8 12.06 -4.88 -8.13
CA ASN A 8 11.62 -4.25 -9.37
C ASN A 8 12.48 -4.74 -10.54
N PRO A 9 11.87 -5.18 -11.67
CA PRO A 9 12.63 -5.65 -12.84
C PRO A 9 13.62 -4.63 -13.41
N MET A 10 13.39 -3.33 -13.17
CA MET A 10 14.29 -2.25 -13.60
C MET A 10 15.64 -2.27 -12.85
N TYR A 11 15.72 -2.93 -11.70
CA TYR A 11 16.90 -2.94 -10.81
C TYR A 11 17.91 -4.02 -11.18
N GLN A 12 18.34 -4.02 -12.44
CA GLN A 12 19.41 -4.89 -12.93
C GLN A 12 20.75 -4.16 -12.83
N PHE A 13 21.79 -4.85 -12.37
CA PHE A 13 23.14 -4.28 -12.26
C PHE A 13 24.16 -5.28 -12.78
N SER A 14 25.05 -4.85 -13.68
CA SER A 14 26.12 -5.72 -14.18
C SER A 14 27.33 -5.77 -13.24
N LEU A 15 28.05 -6.89 -13.29
CA LEU A 15 29.36 -7.02 -12.64
C LEU A 15 30.38 -6.02 -13.21
N LYS A 16 30.25 -5.68 -14.50
CA LYS A 16 31.08 -4.66 -15.16
C LYS A 16 30.87 -3.29 -14.52
N ALA A 17 29.62 -2.86 -14.35
CA ALA A 17 29.29 -1.61 -13.67
C ALA A 17 29.80 -1.60 -12.22
N PHE A 18 29.60 -2.70 -11.49
CA PHE A 18 30.15 -2.85 -10.13
C PHE A 18 31.67 -2.70 -10.09
N SER A 19 32.39 -3.31 -11.05
CA SER A 19 33.85 -3.26 -11.11
C SER A 19 34.37 -1.83 -11.32
N VAL A 20 33.68 -1.03 -12.14
CA VAL A 20 34.01 0.39 -12.36
C VAL A 20 33.83 1.19 -11.06
N VAL A 21 32.69 1.02 -10.39
CA VAL A 21 32.41 1.68 -9.11
C VAL A 21 33.42 1.28 -8.04
N PHE A 22 33.76 -0.02 -7.97
CA PHE A 22 34.76 -0.56 -7.06
C PHE A 22 36.14 0.09 -7.27
N GLN A 23 36.63 0.15 -8.52
CA GLN A 23 37.92 0.76 -8.83
C GLN A 23 37.96 2.25 -8.48
N ARG A 24 36.87 2.99 -8.76
CA ARG A 24 36.74 4.41 -8.38
C ARG A 24 36.75 4.58 -6.86
N ALA A 25 36.02 3.73 -6.14
CA ALA A 25 35.98 3.77 -4.68
C ALA A 25 37.36 3.51 -4.06
N VAL A 26 38.14 2.56 -4.60
CA VAL A 26 39.51 2.29 -4.15
C VAL A 26 40.43 3.50 -4.35
N LYS A 27 40.29 4.21 -5.48
CA LYS A 27 41.06 5.44 -5.76
C LYS A 27 40.65 6.60 -4.85
N LYS A 28 39.37 6.72 -4.50
CA LYS A 28 38.82 7.78 -3.64
C LYS A 28 39.10 7.55 -2.16
N ALA A 29 39.30 6.30 -1.75
CA ALA A 29 39.58 5.94 -0.36
C ALA A 29 40.85 6.63 0.16
N LYS A 30 40.78 7.21 1.37
CA LYS A 30 41.89 7.92 2.02
C LYS A 30 43.13 7.01 2.17
N PRO A 31 44.29 7.37 1.59
CA PRO A 31 45.52 6.61 1.75
C PRO A 31 45.95 6.62 3.21
N GLU A 32 46.51 5.51 3.68
CA GLU A 32 46.95 5.35 5.06
C GLU A 32 48.12 4.35 5.10
N GLU A 33 49.11 4.60 5.95
CA GLU A 33 50.32 3.77 6.05
C GLU A 33 50.05 2.47 6.83
N GLU A 34 49.21 2.53 7.87
CA GLU A 34 48.83 1.36 8.64
C GLU A 34 47.84 0.49 7.86
N VAL A 35 48.22 -0.77 7.58
CA VAL A 35 47.40 -1.72 6.80
C VAL A 35 46.00 -1.88 7.37
N ARG A 36 45.86 -1.99 8.70
CA ARG A 36 44.55 -2.15 9.34
C ARG A 36 43.63 -0.96 9.08
N GLN A 37 44.15 0.25 9.27
CA GLN A 37 43.38 1.47 9.03
C GLN A 37 43.11 1.69 7.53
N ARG A 38 44.04 1.31 6.64
CA ARG A 38 43.83 1.33 5.19
C ARG A 38 42.70 0.39 4.77
N VAL A 39 42.62 -0.80 5.33
CA VAL A 39 41.53 -1.75 5.07
C VAL A 39 40.19 -1.17 5.52
N LEU A 40 40.11 -0.56 6.70
CA LEU A 40 38.88 0.10 7.17
C LEU A 40 38.44 1.25 6.22
N ASN A 41 39.39 2.09 5.80
CA ASN A 41 39.11 3.20 4.88
C ASN A 41 38.63 2.69 3.51
N LEU A 42 39.20 1.59 3.01
CA LEU A 42 38.79 0.95 1.75
C LEU A 42 37.38 0.36 1.87
N THR A 43 37.11 -0.42 2.92
CA THR A 43 35.80 -1.01 3.16
C THR A 43 34.72 0.06 3.27
N ASP A 44 34.96 1.12 4.03
CA ASP A 44 33.99 2.21 4.19
C ASP A 44 33.72 2.94 2.85
N SER A 45 34.78 3.23 2.08
CA SER A 45 34.64 3.90 0.79
C SER A 45 33.93 3.02 -0.24
N ILE A 46 34.25 1.74 -0.31
CA ILE A 46 33.65 0.79 -1.26
C ILE A 46 32.17 0.60 -0.94
N THR A 47 31.84 0.30 0.32
CA THR A 47 30.45 0.10 0.75
C THR A 47 29.61 1.33 0.47
N PHE A 48 30.10 2.53 0.81
CA PHE A 48 29.34 3.75 0.61
C PHE A 48 29.20 4.12 -0.88
N SER A 49 30.24 3.99 -1.69
CA SER A 49 30.14 4.27 -3.13
C SER A 49 29.20 3.30 -3.86
N VAL A 50 29.23 2.02 -3.50
CA VAL A 50 28.28 1.03 -4.04
C VAL A 50 26.85 1.35 -3.60
N PHE A 51 26.65 1.66 -2.32
CA PHE A 51 25.36 2.10 -1.81
C PHE A 51 24.81 3.31 -2.57
N GLN A 52 25.61 4.36 -2.76
CA GLN A 52 25.23 5.56 -3.51
C GLN A 52 24.88 5.22 -4.98
N TYR A 53 25.72 4.42 -5.62
CA TYR A 53 25.50 4.00 -7.01
C TYR A 53 24.19 3.23 -7.18
N THR A 54 23.88 2.30 -6.26
CA THR A 54 22.66 1.51 -6.30
C THR A 54 21.45 2.38 -6.00
N THR A 55 21.44 3.10 -4.87
CA THR A 55 20.29 3.92 -4.42
C THR A 55 19.88 5.02 -5.39
N ARG A 56 20.80 5.52 -6.22
CA ARG A 56 20.49 6.47 -7.30
C ARG A 56 19.48 5.92 -8.32
N GLY A 57 19.49 4.61 -8.53
CA GLY A 57 18.59 3.93 -9.46
C GLY A 57 17.34 3.34 -8.80
N LEU A 58 17.16 3.52 -7.49
CA LEU A 58 16.04 2.96 -6.73
C LEU A 58 15.01 4.04 -6.41
N PHE A 59 13.73 3.66 -6.46
CA PHE A 59 12.65 4.48 -5.94
C PHE A 59 12.79 4.66 -4.42
N GLU A 60 12.32 5.78 -3.89
CA GLU A 60 12.43 6.15 -2.48
C GLU A 60 11.79 5.10 -1.56
N CYS A 61 10.70 4.47 -2.02
CA CYS A 61 10.03 3.37 -1.30
C CYS A 61 10.93 2.12 -1.15
N ASP A 62 11.84 1.87 -2.11
CA ASP A 62 12.67 0.66 -2.16
C ASP A 62 14.07 0.87 -1.55
N LYS A 63 14.53 2.12 -1.43
CA LYS A 63 15.84 2.45 -0.80
C LYS A 63 15.95 1.91 0.62
N LEU A 64 14.88 2.01 1.41
CA LEU A 64 14.88 1.51 2.78
C LEU A 64 14.98 -0.03 2.81
N MET A 65 14.31 -0.73 1.89
CA MET A 65 14.40 -2.20 1.79
C MET A 65 15.83 -2.64 1.46
N PHE A 66 16.46 -1.96 0.49
CA PHE A 66 17.84 -2.25 0.11
C PHE A 66 18.83 -2.03 1.25
N VAL A 67 18.78 -0.89 1.93
CA VAL A 67 19.73 -0.59 3.03
C VAL A 67 19.51 -1.51 4.23
N THR A 68 18.27 -1.92 4.49
CA THR A 68 17.93 -2.91 5.53
C THR A 68 18.61 -4.24 5.23
N GLN A 69 18.48 -4.73 3.99
CA GLN A 69 19.12 -5.97 3.58
C GLN A 69 20.64 -5.87 3.63
N LEU A 70 21.22 -4.74 3.19
CA LEU A 70 22.66 -4.49 3.28
C LEU A 70 23.15 -4.60 4.73
N VAL A 71 22.49 -3.92 5.67
CA VAL A 71 22.82 -3.98 7.09
C VAL A 71 22.74 -5.40 7.63
N PHE A 72 21.66 -6.12 7.36
CA PHE A 72 21.50 -7.47 7.89
C PHE A 72 22.55 -8.43 7.35
N GLN A 73 22.92 -8.34 6.06
CA GLN A 73 23.99 -9.18 5.51
C GLN A 73 25.35 -8.85 6.12
N VAL A 74 25.69 -7.56 6.27
CA VAL A 74 26.96 -7.15 6.90
C VAL A 74 27.06 -7.66 8.34
N LEU A 75 26.01 -7.46 9.13
CA LEU A 75 25.99 -7.90 10.53
C LEU A 75 25.98 -9.43 10.66
N ARG A 76 25.32 -10.13 9.73
CA ARG A 76 25.32 -11.61 9.67
C ARG A 76 26.72 -12.15 9.37
N MET A 77 27.40 -11.59 8.37
CA MET A 77 28.77 -11.98 8.03
C MET A 77 29.76 -11.71 9.17
N ASN A 78 29.51 -10.68 9.97
CA ASN A 78 30.30 -10.38 11.16
C ASN A 78 29.92 -11.23 12.40
N ASN A 79 28.91 -12.10 12.32
CA ASN A 79 28.33 -12.83 13.46
C ASN A 79 27.84 -11.92 14.59
N GLU A 80 27.33 -10.72 14.26
CA GLU A 80 26.81 -9.74 15.23
C GLU A 80 25.29 -9.89 15.47
N ILE A 81 24.60 -10.70 14.66
CA ILE A 81 23.16 -10.95 14.78
C ILE A 81 22.86 -12.44 14.88
N ASN A 82 21.90 -12.78 15.74
CA ASN A 82 21.41 -14.14 15.87
C ASN A 82 20.46 -14.46 14.69
N PRO A 83 20.71 -15.51 13.89
CA PRO A 83 19.86 -15.89 12.76
C PRO A 83 18.40 -16.17 13.15
N ALA A 84 18.15 -16.75 14.32
CA ALA A 84 16.79 -17.05 14.80
C ALA A 84 16.02 -15.77 15.16
N GLU A 85 16.71 -14.77 15.74
CA GLU A 85 16.10 -13.46 16.05
C GLU A 85 15.80 -12.67 14.77
N LEU A 86 16.66 -12.78 13.77
CA LEU A 86 16.41 -12.20 12.45
C LEU A 86 15.21 -12.88 11.76
N ASP A 87 15.13 -14.22 11.75
CA ASP A 87 13.99 -14.95 11.19
C ASP A 87 12.67 -14.53 11.86
N PHE A 88 12.68 -14.36 13.19
CA PHE A 88 11.54 -13.81 13.92
C PHE A 88 11.19 -12.39 13.47
N LEU A 89 12.16 -11.48 13.36
CA LEU A 89 11.91 -10.10 12.95
C LEU A 89 11.27 -10.01 11.56
N LEU A 90 11.75 -10.84 10.62
CA LEU A 90 11.29 -10.85 9.23
C LEU A 90 9.88 -11.47 9.09
N ARG A 91 9.58 -12.53 9.86
CA ARG A 91 8.31 -13.26 9.74
C ARG A 91 7.23 -12.78 10.70
N CYS A 92 7.64 -12.33 11.89
CA CYS A 92 6.77 -11.97 13.01
C CYS A 92 5.61 -12.95 13.24
N PRO A 93 5.88 -14.24 13.54
CA PRO A 93 4.84 -15.24 13.73
C PRO A 93 3.86 -14.83 14.84
N ILE A 94 2.56 -14.99 14.58
CA ILE A 94 1.48 -14.64 15.50
C ILE A 94 0.78 -15.91 15.96
N GLN A 95 0.73 -16.14 17.28
CA GLN A 95 -0.04 -17.24 17.84
C GLN A 95 -1.55 -16.96 17.74
N PRO A 96 -2.35 -17.78 17.03
CA PRO A 96 -3.79 -17.59 16.93
C PRO A 96 -4.52 -17.96 18.24
N GLY A 97 -5.74 -17.42 18.43
CA GLY A 97 -6.65 -17.84 19.50
C GLY A 97 -6.31 -17.34 20.90
N VAL A 98 -5.35 -16.43 21.06
CA VAL A 98 -5.02 -15.81 22.35
C VAL A 98 -5.78 -14.49 22.53
N THR A 99 -6.14 -14.17 23.78
CA THR A 99 -6.78 -12.89 24.14
C THR A 99 -5.79 -12.04 24.91
N SER A 100 -5.70 -10.76 24.55
CA SER A 100 -4.88 -9.80 25.29
C SER A 100 -5.44 -9.60 26.71
N PRO A 101 -4.62 -9.71 27.76
CA PRO A 101 -5.02 -9.40 29.12
C PRO A 101 -5.06 -7.89 29.40
N VAL A 102 -4.58 -7.06 28.47
CA VAL A 102 -4.49 -5.60 28.59
C VAL A 102 -5.27 -4.89 27.48
N ASP A 103 -5.80 -3.70 27.80
CA ASP A 103 -6.70 -2.93 26.92
C ASP A 103 -5.98 -2.21 25.76
N TYR A 104 -4.69 -1.91 25.91
CA TYR A 104 -3.89 -1.15 24.93
C TYR A 104 -3.19 -2.03 23.88
N LEU A 105 -3.37 -3.35 23.91
CA LEU A 105 -2.84 -4.28 22.90
C LEU A 105 -3.97 -5.09 22.27
N SER A 106 -3.88 -5.30 20.97
CA SER A 106 -4.79 -6.20 20.25
C SER A 106 -4.46 -7.67 20.55
N ASN A 107 -5.43 -8.56 20.33
CA ASN A 107 -5.22 -10.00 20.42
C ASN A 107 -4.11 -10.49 19.49
N GLN A 108 -3.97 -9.87 18.31
CA GLN A 108 -2.90 -10.18 17.35
C GLN A 108 -1.52 -9.76 17.89
N ALA A 109 -1.38 -8.53 18.40
CA ALA A 109 -0.14 -8.06 19.02
C ALA A 109 0.27 -8.96 20.20
N TRP A 110 -0.72 -9.39 21.00
CA TRP A 110 -0.50 -10.33 22.08
C TRP A 110 -0.04 -11.72 21.60
N GLY A 111 -0.62 -12.23 20.50
CA GLY A 111 -0.15 -13.45 19.83
C GLY A 111 1.30 -13.35 19.36
N GLY A 112 1.72 -12.18 18.88
CA GLY A 112 3.12 -11.90 18.56
C GLY A 112 4.03 -11.91 19.79
N ILE A 113 3.61 -11.29 20.91
CA ILE A 113 4.36 -11.32 22.18
C ILE A 113 4.52 -12.76 22.68
N LYS A 114 3.46 -13.57 22.64
CA LYS A 114 3.54 -14.98 23.05
C LYS A 114 4.50 -15.78 22.18
N SER A 115 4.47 -15.58 20.87
CA SER A 115 5.44 -16.21 19.97
C SER A 115 6.88 -15.75 20.25
N LEU A 116 7.08 -14.47 20.57
CA LEU A 116 8.41 -13.94 20.92
C LEU A 116 8.94 -14.56 22.23
N CYS A 117 8.06 -14.77 23.21
CA CYS A 117 8.42 -15.39 24.51
C CYS A 117 8.91 -16.84 24.39
N CYS A 118 8.65 -17.53 23.28
CA CYS A 118 9.20 -18.86 23.01
C CYS A 118 10.72 -18.85 22.86
N MET A 119 11.32 -17.69 22.54
CA MET A 119 12.76 -17.53 22.45
C MET A 119 13.34 -17.19 23.84
N GLU A 120 14.47 -17.82 24.18
CA GLU A 120 15.09 -17.69 25.51
C GLU A 120 15.39 -16.23 25.88
N ALA A 121 15.84 -15.43 24.91
CA ALA A 121 16.16 -14.02 25.11
C ALA A 121 14.95 -13.14 25.48
N PHE A 122 13.70 -13.61 25.30
CA PHE A 122 12.48 -12.83 25.55
C PHE A 122 11.52 -13.49 26.53
N ARG A 123 11.99 -14.53 27.24
CA ARG A 123 11.21 -15.19 28.28
C ARG A 123 10.70 -14.16 29.30
N ASN A 124 9.45 -14.31 29.73
CA ASN A 124 8.73 -13.44 30.68
C ASN A 124 8.34 -12.04 30.17
N LEU A 125 8.51 -11.72 28.87
CA LEU A 125 8.02 -10.44 28.33
C LEU A 125 6.52 -10.26 28.52
N ASP A 126 5.75 -11.33 28.32
CA ASP A 126 4.31 -11.38 28.57
C ASP A 126 3.95 -11.04 30.03
N GLN A 127 4.62 -11.69 31.00
CA GLN A 127 4.41 -11.44 32.43
C GLN A 127 4.77 -10.00 32.82
N ASP A 128 5.81 -9.43 32.21
CA ASP A 128 6.22 -8.03 32.45
C ASP A 128 5.23 -7.01 31.88
N VAL A 129 4.66 -7.30 30.70
CA VAL A 129 3.60 -6.48 30.09
C VAL A 129 2.35 -6.49 30.95
N GLU A 130 1.98 -7.66 31.50
CA GLU A 130 0.83 -7.81 32.42
C GLU A 130 1.06 -7.14 33.78
N SER A 131 2.26 -7.29 34.36
CA SER A 131 2.54 -6.79 35.71
C SER A 131 2.80 -5.29 35.78
N THR A 132 3.25 -4.66 34.69
CA THR A 132 3.56 -3.22 34.64
C THR A 132 2.86 -2.46 33.49
N PRO A 133 1.52 -2.54 33.41
CA PRO A 133 0.77 -2.08 32.24
C PRO A 133 0.97 -0.59 31.96
N ASN A 134 1.08 0.25 32.99
CA ASN A 134 1.24 1.71 32.82
C ASN A 134 2.50 2.11 32.05
N ARG A 135 3.60 1.34 32.17
CA ARG A 135 4.86 1.66 31.47
C ARG A 135 4.80 1.24 30.01
N TRP A 136 4.29 0.04 29.76
CA TRP A 136 4.12 -0.48 28.41
C TRP A 136 3.04 0.28 27.64
N LYS A 137 1.93 0.63 28.29
CA LYS A 137 0.88 1.49 27.74
C LYS A 137 1.47 2.81 27.26
N ARG A 138 2.30 3.49 28.07
CA ARG A 138 2.98 4.73 27.66
C ARG A 138 3.81 4.55 26.39
N MET A 139 4.55 3.45 26.29
CA MET A 139 5.38 3.16 25.12
C MET A 139 4.53 2.89 23.87
N VAL A 140 3.49 2.06 23.98
CA VAL A 140 2.56 1.77 22.88
C VAL A 140 1.80 3.04 22.46
N GLU A 141 1.42 3.86 23.42
CA GLU A 141 0.71 5.13 23.23
C GLU A 141 1.62 6.29 22.77
N SER A 142 2.95 6.13 22.77
CA SER A 142 3.88 7.12 22.23
C SER A 142 3.68 7.38 20.74
N GLU A 143 3.95 8.61 20.28
CA GLU A 143 3.99 8.95 18.85
C GLU A 143 5.28 8.44 18.19
N CYS A 144 6.39 8.46 18.92
CA CYS A 144 7.72 8.07 18.45
C CYS A 144 8.34 6.99 19.37
N PRO A 145 7.70 5.82 19.52
CA PRO A 145 8.16 4.74 20.42
C PRO A 145 9.58 4.27 20.10
N GLU A 146 10.03 4.39 18.85
CA GLU A 146 11.38 4.04 18.41
C GLU A 146 12.48 4.93 19.01
N ARG A 147 12.11 6.07 19.62
CA ARG A 147 13.03 6.96 20.34
C ARG A 147 12.93 6.80 21.86
N GLU A 148 11.94 6.06 22.35
CA GLU A 148 11.76 5.82 23.77
C GLU A 148 12.67 4.70 24.29
N ARG A 149 13.01 4.76 25.58
CA ARG A 149 13.75 3.69 26.23
C ARG A 149 12.77 2.61 26.67
N LEU A 150 13.06 1.37 26.29
CA LEU A 150 12.31 0.21 26.75
C LEU A 150 12.25 0.13 28.29
N PRO A 151 11.14 -0.37 28.88
CA PRO A 151 11.02 -0.53 30.31
C PRO A 151 12.03 -1.52 30.92
N MET A 152 12.37 -1.33 32.19
CA MET A 152 13.01 -2.34 33.06
C MET A 152 14.30 -2.95 32.48
N GLU A 153 14.38 -4.29 32.38
CA GLU A 153 15.51 -5.02 31.83
C GLU A 153 15.55 -5.03 30.30
N TRP A 154 14.44 -4.69 29.64
CA TRP A 154 14.34 -4.65 28.18
C TRP A 154 15.22 -3.56 27.57
N LYS A 155 15.61 -2.54 28.35
CA LYS A 155 16.55 -1.49 27.92
C LYS A 155 17.96 -2.00 27.58
N SER A 156 18.41 -3.10 28.20
CA SER A 156 19.74 -3.69 27.99
C SER A 156 19.79 -4.70 26.85
N LYS A 157 18.67 -4.97 26.18
CA LYS A 157 18.62 -5.82 24.98
C LYS A 157 19.43 -5.21 23.83
N THR A 158 19.90 -6.07 22.93
CA THR A 158 20.61 -5.64 21.71
C THR A 158 19.68 -4.87 20.79
N SER A 159 20.23 -4.05 19.89
CA SER A 159 19.43 -3.23 18.98
C SER A 159 18.50 -4.08 18.09
N LEU A 160 18.92 -5.30 17.69
CA LEU A 160 18.07 -6.26 16.98
C LEU A 160 16.91 -6.79 17.85
N GLN A 161 17.20 -7.15 19.11
CA GLN A 161 16.17 -7.62 20.04
C GLN A 161 15.13 -6.52 20.34
N LYS A 162 15.57 -5.25 20.41
CA LYS A 162 14.66 -4.11 20.53
C LYS A 162 13.74 -3.96 19.31
N LEU A 163 14.26 -4.20 18.10
CA LEU A 163 13.44 -4.26 16.90
C LEU A 163 12.39 -5.38 16.96
N CYS A 164 12.73 -6.56 17.50
CA CYS A 164 11.77 -7.66 17.66
C CYS A 164 10.61 -7.28 18.60
N ILE A 165 10.91 -6.59 19.72
CA ILE A 165 9.88 -6.09 20.64
C ILE A 165 9.03 -5.00 19.97
N MET A 166 9.67 -4.07 19.25
CA MET A 166 8.96 -3.04 18.49
C MET A 166 8.05 -3.63 17.41
N ARG A 167 8.48 -4.71 16.75
CA ARG A 167 7.75 -5.39 15.68
C ARG A 167 6.37 -5.85 16.13
N VAL A 168 6.26 -6.38 17.35
CA VAL A 168 4.99 -6.87 17.92
C VAL A 168 4.15 -5.77 18.57
N LEU A 169 4.77 -4.70 19.08
CA LEU A 169 4.06 -3.62 19.77
C LEU A 169 3.55 -2.53 18.83
N ARG A 170 4.38 -2.12 17.87
CA ARG A 170 4.16 -0.94 17.00
C ARG A 170 4.72 -1.21 15.59
N PRO A 171 4.11 -2.13 14.82
CA PRO A 171 4.56 -2.44 13.46
C PRO A 171 4.58 -1.21 12.55
N ASP A 172 3.64 -0.28 12.73
CA ASP A 172 3.56 1.00 12.02
C ASP A 172 4.82 1.89 12.16
N ARG A 173 5.66 1.67 13.18
CA ARG A 173 6.87 2.47 13.40
C ARG A 173 8.15 1.78 12.95
N MET A 174 8.05 0.58 12.36
CA MET A 174 9.23 -0.20 12.01
C MET A 174 10.06 0.46 10.91
N SER A 175 9.47 1.19 9.96
CA SER A 175 10.23 1.94 8.97
C SER A 175 11.18 2.97 9.62
N ASN A 176 10.71 3.69 10.65
CA ASN A 176 11.53 4.63 11.41
C ASN A 176 12.53 3.90 12.32
N ALA A 177 12.10 2.82 12.98
CA ALA A 177 12.98 2.03 13.85
C ALA A 177 14.16 1.42 13.07
N ILE A 178 13.90 0.93 11.85
CA ILE A 178 14.92 0.41 10.94
C ILE A 178 15.84 1.54 10.44
N ARG A 179 15.33 2.73 10.12
CA ARG A 179 16.19 3.89 9.81
C ARG A 179 17.13 4.21 10.99
N ASN A 180 16.63 4.25 12.21
CA ASN A 180 17.48 4.47 13.40
C ASN A 180 18.51 3.35 13.57
N PHE A 181 18.12 2.10 13.32
CA PHE A 181 19.03 0.94 13.40
C PHE A 181 20.14 1.01 12.34
N VAL A 182 19.81 1.40 11.11
CA VAL A 182 20.79 1.62 10.03
C VAL A 182 21.74 2.76 10.39
N GLU A 183 21.22 3.85 10.93
CA GLU A 183 22.03 4.98 11.39
C GLU A 183 22.99 4.58 12.52
N GLU A 184 22.52 3.77 13.48
CA GLU A 184 23.36 3.26 14.57
C GLU A 184 24.48 2.34 14.06
N LYS A 185 24.20 1.47 13.08
CA LYS A 185 25.12 0.41 12.62
C LYS A 185 26.05 0.82 11.49
N LEU A 186 25.58 1.60 10.51
CA LEU A 186 26.38 2.05 9.36
C LEU A 186 26.67 3.55 9.37
N GLY A 187 25.96 4.34 10.19
CA GLY A 187 26.10 5.79 10.25
C GLY A 187 25.05 6.55 9.44
N SER A 188 24.87 7.83 9.78
CA SER A 188 23.84 8.71 9.22
C SER A 188 23.94 8.95 7.71
N LYS A 189 25.11 8.75 7.11
CA LYS A 189 25.30 8.87 5.65
C LYS A 189 24.47 7.87 4.85
N TYR A 190 24.05 6.75 5.45
CA TYR A 190 23.20 5.73 4.81
C TYR A 190 21.70 6.01 4.97
N THR A 191 21.32 6.99 5.79
CA THR A 191 19.92 7.38 6.01
C THR A 191 19.58 8.75 5.44
N MET A 192 20.59 9.61 5.20
CA MET A 192 20.42 10.91 4.56
C MET A 192 20.14 10.77 3.05
N GLY A 193 18.87 10.89 2.66
CA GLY A 193 18.42 10.86 1.26
C GLY A 193 18.70 12.14 0.48
N ARG A 194 19.96 12.60 0.39
CA ARG A 194 20.29 13.65 -0.57
C ARG A 194 20.32 13.06 -1.98
N SER A 195 19.50 13.63 -2.88
CA SER A 195 19.65 13.38 -4.31
C SER A 195 21.07 13.79 -4.73
N LEU A 196 21.72 12.92 -5.50
CA LEU A 196 23.00 13.24 -6.10
C LEU A 196 22.75 14.21 -7.25
N ASP A 197 23.58 15.25 -7.35
CA ASP A 197 23.54 16.16 -8.48
C ASP A 197 23.77 15.39 -9.78
N PHE A 198 23.03 15.74 -10.83
CA PHE A 198 23.15 15.10 -12.14
C PHE A 198 24.60 15.13 -12.64
N ALA A 199 25.31 16.25 -12.42
CA ALA A 199 26.71 16.39 -12.83
C ALA A 199 27.60 15.29 -12.22
N SER A 200 27.41 14.94 -10.95
CA SER A 200 28.18 13.88 -10.29
C SER A 200 27.89 12.49 -10.87
N SER A 201 26.68 12.27 -11.37
CA SER A 201 26.30 11.02 -12.03
C SER A 201 26.80 10.96 -13.46
N PHE A 202 26.84 12.12 -14.14
CA PHE A 202 27.37 12.25 -15.49
C PHE A 202 28.88 11.94 -15.56
N GLU A 203 29.66 12.32 -14.54
CA GLU A 203 31.09 11.95 -14.42
C GLU A 203 31.32 10.43 -14.48
N GLU A 204 30.29 9.65 -14.11
CA GLU A 204 30.39 8.21 -14.13
C GLU A 204 30.10 7.59 -15.50
N SER A 205 29.45 8.35 -16.41
CA SER A 205 29.04 7.92 -17.74
C SER A 205 30.14 8.10 -18.77
N ASP A 206 30.26 7.09 -19.64
CA ASP A 206 31.16 7.09 -20.79
C ASP A 206 30.40 6.68 -22.06
N SER A 207 31.11 6.55 -23.19
CA SER A 207 30.52 6.17 -24.46
C SER A 207 29.96 4.75 -24.50
N ALA A 208 30.38 3.89 -23.58
CA ALA A 208 29.92 2.51 -23.43
C ALA A 208 28.85 2.34 -22.33
N THR A 209 28.69 3.34 -21.47
CA THR A 209 27.85 3.32 -20.27
C THR A 209 26.79 4.42 -20.36
N PRO A 210 25.67 4.14 -21.04
CA PRO A 210 24.57 5.09 -21.17
C PRO A 210 23.91 5.39 -19.81
N MET A 211 23.13 6.47 -19.75
CA MET A 211 22.30 6.79 -18.59
C MET A 211 20.83 6.48 -18.86
N PHE A 212 20.17 5.90 -17.87
CA PHE A 212 18.79 5.46 -17.95
C PHE A 212 17.96 6.15 -16.88
N PHE A 213 17.04 6.99 -17.32
CA PHE A 213 16.07 7.66 -16.47
C PHE A 213 14.84 6.80 -16.31
N ILE A 214 14.61 6.34 -15.09
CA ILE A 214 13.37 5.68 -14.71
C ILE A 214 12.37 6.79 -14.37
N LEU A 215 11.33 6.90 -15.18
CA LEU A 215 10.36 7.99 -15.09
C LEU A 215 9.38 7.76 -13.95
N SER A 216 9.11 8.83 -13.21
CA SER A 216 8.04 8.93 -12.23
C SER A 216 6.96 9.87 -12.78
N PRO A 217 5.66 9.62 -12.54
CA PRO A 217 4.60 10.47 -13.04
C PRO A 217 4.80 11.96 -12.68
N GLY A 218 4.76 12.84 -13.68
CA GLY A 218 4.83 14.28 -13.48
C GLY A 218 6.22 14.82 -13.11
N VAL A 219 7.29 14.12 -13.46
CA VAL A 219 8.68 14.60 -13.43
C VAL A 219 9.32 14.45 -14.80
N ASP A 220 9.98 15.50 -15.28
CA ASP A 220 10.76 15.47 -16.51
C ASP A 220 12.27 15.54 -16.16
N PRO A 221 12.98 14.40 -16.12
CA PRO A 221 14.39 14.36 -15.76
C PRO A 221 15.32 14.87 -16.88
N LEU A 222 14.79 15.14 -18.07
CA LEU A 222 15.61 15.56 -19.21
C LEU A 222 16.03 17.03 -19.12
N LYS A 223 15.30 17.84 -18.34
CA LYS A 223 15.71 19.22 -18.04
C LYS A 223 17.11 19.28 -17.44
N ASP A 224 17.44 18.35 -16.54
CA ASP A 224 18.77 18.28 -15.91
C ASP A 224 19.86 17.96 -16.95
N VAL A 225 19.55 17.11 -17.93
CA VAL A 225 20.45 16.77 -19.05
C VAL A 225 20.67 17.98 -19.95
N GLU A 226 19.61 18.70 -20.31
CA GLU A 226 19.69 19.88 -21.16
C GLU A 226 20.44 21.02 -20.49
N GLU A 227 20.20 21.27 -19.20
CA GLU A 227 20.90 22.27 -18.41
C GLU A 227 22.40 21.97 -18.28
N HIS A 228 22.75 20.70 -18.04
CA HIS A 228 24.15 20.30 -18.00
C HIS A 228 24.80 20.32 -19.37
N GLY A 229 24.08 19.89 -20.42
CA GLY A 229 24.51 19.97 -21.81
C GLY A 229 24.83 21.40 -22.23
N LYS A 230 23.97 22.38 -21.88
CA LYS A 230 24.23 23.81 -22.11
C LYS A 230 25.54 24.28 -21.48
N LYS A 231 25.88 23.82 -20.27
CA LYS A 231 27.16 24.16 -19.60
C LYS A 231 28.36 23.57 -20.33
N LEU A 232 28.21 22.40 -20.95
CA LEU A 232 29.27 21.70 -21.70
C LEU A 232 29.26 21.98 -23.21
N GLY A 233 28.35 22.84 -23.70
CA GLY A 233 28.23 23.19 -25.10
C GLY A 233 27.47 22.18 -25.98
N PHE A 234 26.79 21.19 -25.38
CA PHE A 234 25.89 20.26 -26.05
C PHE A 234 24.46 20.81 -26.06
N THR A 235 24.04 21.35 -27.20
CA THR A 235 22.72 21.99 -27.36
C THR A 235 22.10 21.64 -28.70
N LEU A 236 20.77 21.75 -28.80
CA LEU A 236 20.05 21.59 -30.05
C LEU A 236 20.52 22.62 -31.10
N ASP A 237 20.80 23.85 -30.66
CA ASP A 237 21.30 24.94 -31.52
C ASP A 237 22.67 24.61 -32.13
N ASN A 238 23.55 23.97 -31.36
CA ASN A 238 24.87 23.53 -31.81
C ASN A 238 24.81 22.24 -32.65
N LYS A 239 23.62 21.64 -32.83
CA LYS A 239 23.39 20.38 -33.57
C LYS A 239 24.22 19.19 -33.09
N ASN A 240 24.68 19.24 -31.85
CA ASN A 240 25.45 18.19 -31.18
C ASN A 240 24.67 17.53 -30.03
N LEU A 241 23.40 17.88 -29.87
CA LEU A 241 22.41 17.19 -29.05
C LEU A 241 21.26 16.75 -29.95
N HIS A 242 20.90 15.48 -29.93
CA HIS A 242 19.76 14.92 -30.67
C HIS A 242 18.72 14.47 -29.66
N ASN A 243 17.50 15.03 -29.72
CA ASN A 243 16.41 14.66 -28.84
C ASN A 243 15.29 13.99 -29.63
N VAL A 244 15.04 12.70 -29.40
CA VAL A 244 14.08 11.87 -30.13
C VAL A 244 13.06 11.29 -29.16
N SER A 245 11.81 11.75 -29.24
CA SER A 245 10.69 11.14 -28.52
C SER A 245 10.16 9.93 -29.31
N LEU A 246 10.32 8.73 -28.75
CA LEU A 246 9.95 7.50 -29.45
C LEU A 246 8.44 7.29 -29.43
N GLY A 247 7.93 6.96 -30.60
CA GLY A 247 6.55 6.62 -30.90
C GLY A 247 6.51 5.91 -32.24
N GLN A 248 5.32 5.70 -32.81
CA GLN A 248 5.19 4.97 -34.07
C GLN A 248 5.99 5.64 -35.21
N GLY A 249 6.97 4.93 -35.78
CA GLY A 249 7.76 5.36 -36.93
C GLY A 249 8.98 6.24 -36.61
N GLN A 250 9.29 6.48 -35.33
CA GLN A 250 10.47 7.27 -34.91
C GLN A 250 11.75 6.43 -34.77
N GLU A 251 11.68 5.11 -34.94
CA GLU A 251 12.81 4.21 -34.74
C GLU A 251 13.96 4.53 -35.68
N ILE A 252 13.67 4.78 -36.96
CA ILE A 252 14.68 5.08 -38.00
C ILE A 252 15.42 6.39 -37.67
N VAL A 253 14.70 7.39 -37.13
CA VAL A 253 15.29 8.68 -36.74
C VAL A 253 16.25 8.49 -35.57
N ALA A 254 15.88 7.64 -34.60
CA ALA A 254 16.75 7.29 -33.48
C ALA A 254 18.01 6.54 -33.93
N GLU A 255 17.90 5.59 -34.87
CA GLU A 255 19.04 4.87 -35.45
C GLU A 255 20.03 5.83 -36.13
N GLN A 256 19.52 6.76 -36.95
CA GLN A 256 20.35 7.76 -37.63
C GLN A 256 21.02 8.71 -36.61
N ALA A 257 20.30 9.14 -35.58
CA ALA A 257 20.85 9.99 -34.53
C ALA A 257 21.98 9.29 -33.78
N LEU A 258 21.82 8.00 -33.43
CA LEU A 258 22.86 7.18 -32.79
C LEU A 258 24.09 7.04 -33.68
N GLU A 259 23.92 6.77 -34.98
CA GLU A 259 25.05 6.60 -35.90
C GLU A 259 25.85 7.91 -36.07
N VAL A 260 25.16 9.03 -36.28
CA VAL A 260 25.80 10.36 -36.41
C VAL A 260 26.50 10.74 -35.11
N ALA A 261 25.85 10.48 -33.96
CA ALA A 261 26.40 10.82 -32.67
C ALA A 261 27.60 9.96 -32.29
N ALA A 262 27.59 8.67 -32.61
CA ALA A 262 28.72 7.77 -32.37
C ALA A 262 29.96 8.21 -33.15
N LYS A 263 29.80 8.67 -34.41
CA LYS A 263 30.91 9.15 -35.25
C LYS A 263 31.45 10.52 -34.80
N ASN A 264 30.56 11.46 -34.46
CA ASN A 264 30.93 12.86 -34.21
C ASN A 264 31.06 13.22 -32.72
N GLY A 265 30.75 12.30 -31.80
CA GLY A 265 30.79 12.56 -30.36
C GLY A 265 29.64 13.42 -29.85
N HIS A 266 28.44 13.25 -30.40
CA HIS A 266 27.24 14.00 -29.98
C HIS A 266 26.50 13.29 -28.83
N TRP A 267 25.51 13.98 -28.27
CA TRP A 267 24.61 13.43 -27.26
C TRP A 267 23.29 13.02 -27.90
N VAL A 268 22.73 11.88 -27.48
CA VAL A 268 21.43 11.39 -27.95
C VAL A 268 20.51 11.13 -26.77
N ILE A 269 19.36 11.81 -26.75
CA ILE A 269 18.27 11.58 -25.81
C ILE A 269 17.19 10.78 -26.53
N LEU A 270 16.92 9.56 -26.06
CA LEU A 270 15.82 8.72 -26.54
C LEU A 270 14.74 8.65 -25.47
N GLN A 271 13.63 9.33 -25.70
CA GLN A 271 12.53 9.38 -24.75
C GLN A 271 11.52 8.26 -24.99
N ASN A 272 10.90 7.77 -23.91
CA ASN A 272 9.78 6.84 -23.95
C ASN A 272 10.09 5.53 -24.69
N ILE A 273 11.27 4.95 -24.46
CA ILE A 273 11.69 3.72 -25.16
C ILE A 273 10.73 2.54 -24.95
N HIS A 274 9.97 2.55 -23.84
CA HIS A 274 8.94 1.55 -23.52
C HIS A 274 7.78 1.52 -24.54
N LEU A 275 7.57 2.59 -25.32
CA LEU A 275 6.51 2.64 -26.35
C LEU A 275 6.84 1.85 -27.61
N VAL A 276 8.13 1.48 -27.82
CA VAL A 276 8.62 0.80 -29.04
C VAL A 276 9.17 -0.60 -28.74
N ALA A 277 8.38 -1.42 -28.03
CA ALA A 277 8.79 -2.73 -27.50
C ALA A 277 9.48 -3.66 -28.52
N ARG A 278 9.02 -3.67 -29.79
CA ARG A 278 9.60 -4.53 -30.84
C ARG A 278 11.01 -4.10 -31.26
N TRP A 279 11.32 -2.81 -31.15
CA TRP A 279 12.59 -2.23 -31.57
C TRP A 279 13.66 -2.28 -30.47
N LEU A 280 13.29 -2.49 -29.21
CA LEU A 280 14.21 -2.50 -28.08
C LEU A 280 15.39 -3.48 -28.25
N LYS A 281 15.18 -4.64 -28.88
CA LYS A 281 16.25 -5.60 -29.20
C LYS A 281 17.24 -5.08 -30.23
N THR A 282 16.78 -4.27 -31.18
CA THR A 282 17.64 -3.60 -32.17
C THR A 282 18.41 -2.48 -31.50
N LEU A 283 17.74 -1.67 -30.66
CA LEU A 283 18.38 -0.63 -29.87
C LEU A 283 19.52 -1.18 -29.00
N GLU A 284 19.28 -2.28 -28.28
CA GLU A 284 20.29 -2.95 -27.46
C GLU A 284 21.56 -3.29 -28.27
N LYS A 285 21.39 -3.89 -29.44
CA LYS A 285 22.51 -4.22 -30.35
C LYS A 285 23.24 -2.99 -30.87
N LEU A 286 22.52 -1.92 -31.21
CA LEU A 286 23.13 -0.68 -31.71
C LEU A 286 23.96 0.00 -30.63
N VAL A 287 23.45 0.07 -29.40
CA VAL A 287 24.16 0.66 -28.26
C VAL A 287 25.40 -0.15 -27.94
N GLU A 288 25.33 -1.48 -27.96
CA GLU A 288 26.48 -2.37 -27.76
C GLU A 288 27.54 -2.20 -28.86
N GLN A 289 27.14 -2.12 -30.13
CA GLN A 289 28.06 -1.87 -31.25
C GLN A 289 28.75 -0.50 -31.16
N HIS A 290 27.99 0.54 -30.82
CA HIS A 290 28.55 1.89 -30.69
C HIS A 290 29.42 2.04 -29.44
N ALA A 291 29.19 1.26 -28.38
CA ALA A 291 30.01 1.29 -27.17
C ALA A 291 31.51 1.03 -27.43
N GLU A 292 31.85 0.20 -28.43
CA GLU A 292 33.25 -0.18 -28.72
C GLU A 292 33.95 0.77 -29.71
N GLN A 293 33.19 1.42 -30.59
CA GLN A 293 33.74 2.10 -31.78
C GLN A 293 33.43 3.61 -31.84
N SER A 294 32.81 4.17 -30.80
CA SER A 294 32.36 5.56 -30.79
C SER A 294 33.41 6.55 -30.29
N HIS A 295 33.19 7.81 -30.64
CA HIS A 295 33.94 8.95 -30.15
C HIS A 295 33.83 9.10 -28.61
N GLU A 296 34.89 9.53 -27.93
CA GLU A 296 34.95 9.59 -26.45
C GLU A 296 33.85 10.45 -25.80
N ASN A 297 33.40 11.50 -26.48
CA ASN A 297 32.31 12.39 -26.04
C ASN A 297 30.89 11.86 -26.32
N PHE A 298 30.74 10.74 -27.04
CA PHE A 298 29.43 10.17 -27.33
C PHE A 298 28.71 9.80 -26.03
N ARG A 299 27.46 10.24 -25.87
CA ARG A 299 26.63 9.92 -24.69
C ARG A 299 25.21 9.62 -25.13
N VAL A 300 24.61 8.61 -24.50
CA VAL A 300 23.22 8.21 -24.75
C VAL A 300 22.44 8.26 -23.45
N PHE A 301 21.24 8.85 -23.51
CA PHE A 301 20.31 8.99 -22.41
C PHE A 301 18.98 8.34 -22.79
N PHE A 302 18.52 7.38 -22.01
CA PHE A 302 17.22 6.72 -22.18
C PHE A 302 16.22 7.26 -21.17
N SER A 303 14.95 7.37 -21.54
CA SER A 303 13.86 7.47 -20.57
C SER A 303 12.81 6.39 -20.77
N ALA A 304 12.36 5.78 -19.67
CA ALA A 304 11.27 4.81 -19.70
C ALA A 304 10.45 4.82 -18.42
N GLU A 305 9.14 4.60 -18.54
CA GLU A 305 8.30 4.26 -17.41
C GLU A 305 8.50 2.78 -17.05
N PRO A 306 8.55 2.43 -15.75
CA PRO A 306 8.53 1.04 -15.33
C PRO A 306 7.19 0.39 -15.68
N SER A 307 7.20 -0.90 -16.02
CA SER A 307 5.96 -1.66 -16.18
C SER A 307 5.20 -1.77 -14.86
N ALA A 308 3.87 -1.79 -14.93
CA ALA A 308 3.02 -1.90 -13.75
C ALA A 308 3.18 -3.23 -13.00
N THR A 309 3.58 -4.30 -13.70
CA THR A 309 3.86 -5.61 -13.10
C THR A 309 5.16 -6.20 -13.65
N PRO A 310 5.85 -7.06 -12.86
CA PRO A 310 7.05 -7.74 -13.33
C PRO A 310 6.87 -8.54 -14.62
N GLU A 311 5.71 -9.18 -14.80
CA GLU A 311 5.40 -10.04 -15.96
C GLU A 311 5.21 -9.24 -17.26
N THR A 312 4.89 -7.95 -17.13
CA THR A 312 4.69 -7.03 -18.27
C THR A 312 5.93 -6.20 -18.58
N HIS A 313 7.08 -6.55 -17.97
CA HIS A 313 8.35 -5.89 -18.21
C HIS A 313 8.88 -6.18 -19.62
N ILE A 314 9.19 -5.12 -20.38
CA ILE A 314 9.59 -5.20 -21.79
C ILE A 314 11.00 -4.68 -22.07
N ILE A 315 11.65 -4.02 -21.11
CA ILE A 315 12.97 -3.43 -21.32
C ILE A 315 14.03 -4.56 -21.31
N PRO A 316 14.91 -4.65 -22.32
CA PRO A 316 15.97 -5.65 -22.35
C PRO A 316 16.93 -5.54 -21.16
N HIS A 317 17.36 -6.70 -20.66
CA HIS A 317 18.29 -6.78 -19.54
C HIS A 317 19.63 -6.12 -19.86
N GLY A 318 20.18 -6.28 -21.08
CA GLY A 318 21.47 -5.68 -21.43
C GLY A 318 21.43 -4.15 -21.47
N ILE A 319 20.30 -3.54 -21.85
CA ILE A 319 20.12 -2.09 -21.72
C ILE A 319 20.17 -1.69 -20.24
N LEU A 320 19.40 -2.37 -19.39
CA LEU A 320 19.39 -2.05 -17.97
C LEU A 320 20.78 -2.29 -17.37
N GLU A 321 21.32 -3.49 -17.43
CA GLU A 321 22.61 -3.90 -16.85
C GLU A 321 23.80 -3.01 -17.20
N ASN A 322 23.86 -2.51 -18.44
CA ASN A 322 24.94 -1.65 -18.93
C ASN A 322 24.70 -0.14 -18.72
N SER A 323 23.51 0.25 -18.25
CA SER A 323 23.19 1.66 -18.00
C SER A 323 23.40 2.08 -16.54
N ILE A 324 23.72 3.36 -16.34
CA ILE A 324 23.59 4.03 -15.04
C ILE A 324 22.13 4.42 -14.85
N LYS A 325 21.46 3.85 -13.84
CA LYS A 325 20.07 4.17 -13.55
C LYS A 325 19.97 5.41 -12.68
N VAL A 326 19.01 6.26 -13.00
CA VAL A 326 18.65 7.47 -12.26
C VAL A 326 17.13 7.52 -12.11
N THR A 327 16.67 7.55 -10.87
CA THR A 327 15.28 7.82 -10.51
C THR A 327 15.16 9.24 -10.00
N ASN A 328 14.29 10.05 -10.62
CA ASN A 328 13.91 11.36 -10.10
C ASN A 328 12.46 11.30 -9.66
N GLU A 329 12.22 11.46 -8.36
CA GLU A 329 10.89 11.45 -7.75
C GLU A 329 10.63 12.83 -7.15
N PRO A 330 9.43 13.39 -7.34
CA PRO A 330 9.11 14.67 -6.73
C PRO A 330 9.01 14.49 -5.21
N PRO A 331 9.36 15.51 -4.41
CA PRO A 331 9.13 15.47 -2.98
C PRO A 331 7.65 15.21 -2.70
N THR A 332 7.37 14.26 -1.81
CA THR A 332 6.00 13.85 -1.46
C THR A 332 5.52 14.57 -0.21
N GLY A 333 4.25 14.98 -0.20
CA GLY A 333 3.60 15.58 0.97
C GLY A 333 2.62 16.68 0.57
N MET A 334 1.74 17.10 1.48
CA MET A 334 0.77 18.16 1.21
C MET A 334 1.45 19.49 0.84
N ASN A 335 2.50 19.87 1.57
CA ASN A 335 3.26 21.11 1.30
C ASN A 335 3.83 21.11 -0.13
N ALA A 336 4.59 20.08 -0.49
CA ALA A 336 5.20 19.96 -1.82
C ALA A 336 4.15 19.87 -2.94
N ASN A 337 3.08 19.08 -2.74
CA ASN A 337 2.00 18.96 -3.72
C ASN A 337 1.26 20.28 -3.94
N LEU A 338 1.06 21.07 -2.88
CA LEU A 338 0.35 22.34 -2.97
C LEU A 338 1.17 23.42 -3.66
N HIS A 339 2.48 23.51 -3.37
CA HIS A 339 3.38 24.37 -4.14
C HIS A 339 3.43 23.95 -5.61
N LYS A 340 3.58 22.65 -5.88
CA LYS A 340 3.56 22.11 -7.25
C LYS A 340 2.26 22.45 -7.99
N ALA A 341 1.12 22.48 -7.29
CA ALA A 341 -0.16 22.88 -7.89
C ALA A 341 -0.17 24.37 -8.26
N LEU A 342 0.37 25.24 -7.39
CA LEU A 342 0.46 26.68 -7.59
C LEU A 342 1.43 27.08 -8.71
N ASP A 343 2.56 26.37 -8.84
CA ASP A 343 3.61 26.63 -9.84
C ASP A 343 3.13 26.54 -11.30
N ASN A 344 1.92 26.03 -11.54
CA ASN A 344 1.28 26.01 -12.87
C ASN A 344 0.62 27.34 -13.25
N PHE A 345 0.62 28.32 -12.34
CA PHE A 345 -0.04 29.61 -12.52
C PHE A 345 0.96 30.76 -12.33
N SER A 346 0.54 31.96 -12.70
CA SER A 346 1.34 33.18 -12.56
C SER A 346 0.49 34.32 -12.01
N GLN A 347 1.15 35.44 -11.66
CA GLN A 347 0.45 36.66 -11.28
C GLN A 347 -0.56 37.10 -12.35
N VAL A 348 -0.21 36.95 -13.64
CA VAL A 348 -1.10 37.29 -14.77
C VAL A 348 -2.35 36.39 -14.77
N SER A 349 -2.20 35.11 -14.44
CA SER A 349 -3.32 34.17 -14.34
C SER A 349 -4.29 34.55 -13.21
N LEU A 350 -3.77 35.07 -12.10
CA LEU A 350 -4.56 35.48 -10.93
C LEU A 350 -5.35 36.78 -11.14
N GLU A 351 -4.87 37.64 -12.03
CA GLU A 351 -5.47 38.94 -12.38
C GLU A 351 -6.39 38.86 -13.61
N ALA A 352 -6.53 37.67 -14.21
CA ALA A 352 -7.29 37.48 -15.44
C ALA A 352 -8.81 37.67 -15.25
N CYS A 353 -9.35 37.41 -14.05
CA CYS A 353 -10.77 37.48 -13.78
C CYS A 353 -11.17 38.79 -13.09
N THR A 354 -12.27 39.41 -13.56
CA THR A 354 -12.82 40.65 -12.98
C THR A 354 -13.36 40.49 -11.55
N GLN A 355 -13.81 39.29 -11.19
CA GLN A 355 -14.26 38.93 -9.83
C GLN A 355 -13.07 38.33 -9.05
N GLU A 356 -12.06 39.16 -8.77
CA GLU A 356 -10.77 38.69 -8.23
C GLU A 356 -10.90 37.92 -6.90
N ASN A 357 -11.75 38.39 -5.99
CA ASN A 357 -11.85 37.81 -4.65
C ASN A 357 -12.46 36.40 -4.71
N GLU A 358 -13.55 36.25 -5.47
CA GLU A 358 -14.23 34.98 -5.70
C GLU A 358 -13.33 34.01 -6.47
N PHE A 359 -12.68 34.50 -7.54
CA PHE A 359 -11.80 33.70 -8.37
C PHE A 359 -10.61 33.15 -7.57
N LYS A 360 -9.86 34.01 -6.87
CA LYS A 360 -8.66 33.60 -6.12
C LYS A 360 -9.00 32.67 -4.94
N SER A 361 -10.14 32.88 -4.28
CA SER A 361 -10.61 31.99 -3.20
C SER A 361 -10.93 30.58 -3.70
N ILE A 362 -11.67 30.48 -4.82
CA ILE A 362 -12.03 29.17 -5.40
C ILE A 362 -10.81 28.52 -6.07
N TRP A 363 -9.95 29.30 -6.73
CA TRP A 363 -8.69 28.84 -7.30
C TRP A 363 -7.79 28.20 -6.25
N PHE A 364 -7.57 28.85 -5.10
CA PHE A 364 -6.74 28.28 -4.04
C PHE A 364 -7.38 27.01 -3.47
N ALA A 365 -8.70 26.99 -3.29
CA ALA A 365 -9.42 25.79 -2.87
C ALA A 365 -9.29 24.65 -3.90
N LEU A 366 -9.24 24.95 -5.21
CA LEU A 366 -8.99 23.96 -6.27
C LEU A 366 -7.54 23.45 -6.27
N CYS A 367 -6.55 24.32 -6.04
CA CYS A 367 -5.16 23.89 -5.86
C CYS A 367 -5.02 22.97 -4.65
N TYR A 368 -5.68 23.31 -3.54
CA TYR A 368 -5.74 22.45 -2.35
C TYR A 368 -6.45 21.13 -2.63
N PHE A 369 -7.60 21.17 -3.29
CA PHE A 369 -8.32 19.98 -3.72
C PHE A 369 -7.45 19.07 -4.59
N HIS A 370 -6.73 19.63 -5.57
CA HIS A 370 -5.81 18.87 -6.42
C HIS A 370 -4.69 18.20 -5.60
N ALA A 371 -4.08 18.94 -4.66
CA ALA A 371 -3.06 18.39 -3.76
C ALA A 371 -3.61 17.29 -2.86
N VAL A 372 -4.86 17.43 -2.40
CA VAL A 372 -5.58 16.42 -1.60
C VAL A 372 -5.84 15.16 -2.42
N VAL A 373 -6.47 15.25 -3.60
CA VAL A 373 -6.83 14.05 -4.38
C VAL A 373 -5.60 13.26 -4.81
N ALA A 374 -4.53 13.96 -5.20
CA ALA A 374 -3.25 13.35 -5.55
C ALA A 374 -2.59 12.70 -4.33
N GLY A 375 -2.45 13.42 -3.22
CA GLY A 375 -1.74 12.91 -2.05
C GLY A 375 -2.55 11.89 -1.24
N ARG A 376 -3.89 11.88 -1.35
CA ARG A 376 -4.76 10.91 -0.67
C ARG A 376 -4.58 9.48 -1.17
N SER A 377 -4.12 9.30 -2.41
CA SER A 377 -3.79 7.98 -2.98
C SER A 377 -2.78 7.18 -2.14
N LYS A 378 -1.95 7.87 -1.33
CA LYS A 378 -0.98 7.22 -0.44
C LYS A 378 -1.62 6.33 0.63
N PHE A 379 -2.88 6.59 1.01
CA PHE A 379 -3.59 5.81 2.03
C PHE A 379 -4.30 4.58 1.45
N GLY A 380 -3.97 4.19 0.21
CA GLY A 380 -4.53 3.02 -0.45
C GLY A 380 -6.06 3.04 -0.50
N PRO A 381 -6.73 1.89 -0.32
CA PRO A 381 -8.18 1.77 -0.35
C PRO A 381 -8.95 2.71 0.60
N GLN A 382 -8.37 3.08 1.75
CA GLN A 382 -9.00 4.03 2.66
C GLN A 382 -9.05 5.45 2.07
N GLY A 383 -8.04 5.79 1.26
CA GLY A 383 -7.99 7.02 0.48
C GLY A 383 -8.95 6.95 -0.70
N TRP A 384 -8.70 6.02 -1.63
CA TRP A 384 -9.48 5.77 -2.84
C TRP A 384 -9.61 4.27 -3.06
N ASN A 385 -10.81 3.76 -3.38
CA ASN A 385 -11.01 2.34 -3.66
C ASN A 385 -10.15 1.86 -4.85
N ARG A 386 -9.84 2.75 -5.80
CA ARG A 386 -8.95 2.48 -6.93
C ARG A 386 -7.94 3.62 -7.14
N PRO A 387 -6.76 3.35 -7.70
CA PRO A 387 -5.84 4.41 -8.11
C PRO A 387 -6.38 5.13 -9.36
N TYR A 388 -6.32 6.47 -9.35
CA TYR A 388 -6.74 7.32 -10.48
C TYR A 388 -5.59 8.23 -10.94
N PRO A 389 -5.42 8.42 -12.26
CA PRO A 389 -4.33 9.22 -12.81
C PRO A 389 -4.69 10.71 -12.89
N PHE A 390 -5.01 11.33 -11.74
CA PHE A 390 -5.25 12.78 -11.68
C PHE A 390 -3.99 13.54 -12.09
N ASN A 391 -4.14 14.52 -12.97
CA ASN A 391 -3.03 15.22 -13.59
C ASN A 391 -3.20 16.76 -13.55
N ILE A 392 -2.13 17.47 -13.86
CA ILE A 392 -2.10 18.95 -13.85
C ILE A 392 -3.05 19.55 -14.89
N GLY A 393 -3.31 18.84 -15.99
CA GLY A 393 -4.30 19.20 -16.99
C GLY A 393 -5.69 19.38 -16.37
N ASP A 394 -6.10 18.46 -15.49
CA ASP A 394 -7.40 18.53 -14.80
C ASP A 394 -7.52 19.82 -13.97
N LEU A 395 -6.45 20.22 -13.27
CA LEU A 395 -6.40 21.46 -12.48
C LEU A 395 -6.45 22.70 -13.38
N THR A 396 -5.57 22.78 -14.37
CA THR A 396 -5.45 23.96 -15.25
C THR A 396 -6.72 24.20 -16.06
N ILE A 397 -7.33 23.14 -16.60
CA ILE A 397 -8.62 23.24 -17.31
C ILE A 397 -9.74 23.66 -16.34
N SER A 398 -9.78 23.12 -15.12
CA SER A 398 -10.78 23.52 -14.11
C SER A 398 -10.69 25.01 -13.77
N VAL A 399 -9.48 25.57 -13.65
CA VAL A 399 -9.28 27.00 -13.39
C VAL A 399 -9.69 27.86 -14.60
N ASN A 400 -9.42 27.41 -15.82
CA ASN A 400 -9.89 28.12 -17.03
C ASN A 400 -11.43 28.12 -17.10
N VAL A 401 -12.07 27.00 -16.76
CA VAL A 401 -13.54 26.91 -16.67
C VAL A 401 -14.08 27.83 -15.57
N LEU A 402 -13.43 27.86 -14.41
CA LEU A 402 -13.77 28.79 -13.32
C LEU A 402 -13.79 30.23 -13.80
N GLN A 403 -12.72 30.67 -14.50
CA GLN A 403 -12.63 32.02 -15.03
C GLN A 403 -13.80 32.33 -15.96
N ASN A 404 -14.05 31.48 -16.96
CA ASN A 404 -15.11 31.68 -17.93
C ASN A 404 -16.51 31.77 -17.28
N TYR A 405 -16.77 30.93 -16.28
CA TYR A 405 -18.06 30.94 -15.57
C TYR A 405 -18.25 32.18 -14.70
N LEU A 406 -17.19 32.66 -14.03
CA LEU A 406 -17.27 33.89 -13.25
C LEU A 406 -17.41 35.12 -14.15
N GLU A 407 -16.76 35.17 -15.32
CA GLU A 407 -16.95 36.28 -16.25
C GLU A 407 -18.37 36.32 -16.84
N ALA A 408 -18.96 35.16 -17.10
CA ALA A 408 -20.31 35.06 -17.65
C ALA A 408 -21.42 35.34 -16.62
N ASN A 409 -21.15 35.20 -15.31
CA ASN A 409 -22.17 35.23 -14.26
C ASN A 409 -21.84 36.24 -13.15
N ARG A 410 -22.80 37.11 -12.80
CA ARG A 410 -22.65 38.07 -11.69
C ARG A 410 -22.62 37.45 -10.30
N LYS A 411 -23.07 36.21 -10.17
CA LYS A 411 -23.05 35.44 -8.92
C LYS A 411 -22.34 34.13 -9.20
N VAL A 412 -21.58 33.65 -8.22
CA VAL A 412 -20.86 32.38 -8.32
C VAL A 412 -21.87 31.22 -8.44
N PRO A 413 -21.84 30.44 -9.54
CA PRO A 413 -22.71 29.28 -9.72
C PRO A 413 -22.08 28.04 -9.05
N TYR A 414 -22.15 27.97 -7.72
CA TYR A 414 -21.45 26.93 -6.93
C TYR A 414 -21.84 25.50 -7.34
N GLU A 415 -23.13 25.22 -7.55
CA GLU A 415 -23.61 23.88 -7.91
C GLU A 415 -23.07 23.45 -9.28
N ASP A 416 -23.13 24.33 -10.28
CA ASP A 416 -22.60 24.06 -11.62
C ASP A 416 -21.09 23.84 -11.59
N LEU A 417 -20.34 24.68 -10.87
CA LEU A 417 -18.89 24.52 -10.73
C LEU A 417 -18.52 23.19 -10.07
N ARG A 418 -19.20 22.81 -8.97
CA ARG A 418 -18.97 21.50 -8.32
C ARG A 418 -19.27 20.34 -9.26
N TYR A 419 -20.36 20.43 -10.04
CA TYR A 419 -20.71 19.41 -11.02
C TYR A 419 -19.63 19.29 -12.11
N LEU A 420 -19.20 20.41 -12.69
CA LEU A 420 -18.17 20.41 -13.74
C LEU A 420 -16.84 19.84 -13.22
N PHE A 421 -16.40 20.25 -12.03
CA PHE A 421 -15.13 19.77 -11.48
C PHE A 421 -15.23 18.30 -11.03
N GLY A 422 -16.32 17.95 -10.34
CA GLY A 422 -16.49 16.65 -9.68
C GLY A 422 -16.94 15.54 -10.61
N GLU A 423 -17.90 15.79 -11.49
CA GLU A 423 -18.49 14.78 -12.38
C GLU A 423 -17.79 14.71 -13.74
N ILE A 424 -17.28 15.84 -14.24
CA ILE A 424 -16.69 15.89 -15.60
C ILE A 424 -15.16 15.88 -15.55
N MET A 425 -14.53 16.89 -14.93
CA MET A 425 -13.06 17.05 -15.01
C MET A 425 -12.34 15.93 -14.25
N TYR A 426 -12.56 15.84 -12.94
CA TYR A 426 -11.98 14.76 -12.12
C TYR A 426 -12.82 13.49 -12.22
N GLY A 427 -14.14 13.61 -12.26
CA GLY A 427 -15.07 12.48 -12.36
C GLY A 427 -14.93 11.65 -13.63
N GLY A 428 -14.40 12.23 -14.72
CA GLY A 428 -14.10 11.50 -15.96
C GLY A 428 -13.04 10.41 -15.79
N HIS A 429 -12.15 10.53 -14.80
CA HIS A 429 -11.16 9.49 -14.46
C HIS A 429 -11.72 8.42 -13.51
N ILE A 430 -12.76 8.77 -12.75
CA ILE A 430 -13.26 7.95 -11.64
C ILE A 430 -14.24 6.91 -12.17
N THR A 431 -13.95 5.64 -11.88
CA THR A 431 -14.78 4.51 -12.34
C THR A 431 -15.63 3.90 -11.23
N ASP A 432 -15.25 4.07 -9.96
CA ASP A 432 -15.99 3.58 -8.81
C ASP A 432 -16.98 4.62 -8.28
N ASP A 433 -18.23 4.22 -8.04
CA ASP A 433 -19.29 5.15 -7.62
C ASP A 433 -19.07 5.73 -6.20
N TRP A 434 -18.41 4.98 -5.31
CA TRP A 434 -18.09 5.48 -3.97
C TRP A 434 -16.95 6.50 -4.00
N ASP A 435 -15.96 6.27 -4.86
CA ASP A 435 -14.91 7.26 -5.12
C ASP A 435 -15.48 8.51 -5.79
N ARG A 436 -16.46 8.37 -6.69
CA ARG A 436 -17.13 9.52 -7.30
C ARG A 436 -17.88 10.33 -6.25
N ARG A 437 -18.62 9.66 -5.35
CA ARG A 437 -19.26 10.28 -4.18
C ARG A 437 -18.24 11.01 -3.30
N LEU A 438 -17.06 10.44 -3.08
CA LEU A 438 -15.98 11.07 -2.31
C LEU A 438 -15.48 12.35 -2.99
N CYS A 439 -15.19 12.30 -4.29
CA CYS A 439 -14.77 13.46 -5.08
C CYS A 439 -15.78 14.62 -4.97
N CYS A 440 -17.06 14.33 -5.16
CA CYS A 440 -18.11 15.34 -5.05
C CYS A 440 -18.24 15.87 -3.62
N SER A 441 -18.11 15.01 -2.59
CA SER A 441 -18.14 15.43 -1.18
C SER A 441 -17.03 16.42 -0.83
N TYR A 442 -15.84 16.27 -1.40
CA TYR A 442 -14.77 17.25 -1.22
C TYR A 442 -15.13 18.62 -1.79
N LEU A 443 -15.65 18.66 -3.02
CA LEU A 443 -16.01 19.90 -3.67
C LEU A 443 -17.19 20.58 -2.97
N GLU A 444 -18.13 19.82 -2.40
CA GLU A 444 -19.19 20.35 -1.54
C GLU A 444 -18.65 21.03 -0.27
N GLU A 445 -17.63 20.44 0.36
CA GLU A 445 -17.05 21.00 1.59
C GLU A 445 -16.07 22.16 1.32
N PHE A 446 -15.35 22.11 0.22
CA PHE A 446 -14.34 23.11 -0.13
C PHE A 446 -14.92 24.30 -0.90
N ILE A 447 -15.88 24.10 -1.81
CA ILE A 447 -16.40 25.14 -2.70
C ILE A 447 -17.83 25.49 -2.31
N LYS A 448 -18.02 26.43 -1.38
CA LYS A 448 -19.33 26.78 -0.82
C LYS A 448 -19.52 28.29 -0.59
N PRO A 449 -20.78 28.79 -0.53
CA PRO A 449 -21.04 30.22 -0.34
C PRO A 449 -20.35 30.81 0.91
N GLU A 450 -20.25 30.02 1.98
CA GLU A 450 -19.68 30.42 3.27
C GLU A 450 -18.18 30.76 3.19
N MET A 451 -17.49 30.37 2.11
CA MET A 451 -16.07 30.72 1.88
C MET A 451 -15.84 32.23 1.87
N MET A 452 -16.81 32.98 1.34
CA MET A 452 -16.70 34.44 1.21
C MET A 452 -16.89 35.16 2.55
N GLU A 453 -17.32 34.45 3.59
CA GLU A 453 -17.52 34.98 4.95
C GLU A 453 -16.26 34.88 5.83
N GLY A 454 -15.15 34.33 5.30
CA GLY A 454 -13.83 34.33 5.94
C GLY A 454 -13.65 33.36 7.12
N LYS A 455 -14.51 32.33 7.25
CA LYS A 455 -14.49 31.36 8.36
C LYS A 455 -14.29 29.90 7.93
N VAL A 456 -13.91 29.66 6.68
CA VAL A 456 -13.76 28.30 6.15
C VAL A 456 -12.33 27.82 6.33
N PHE A 457 -12.20 26.61 6.87
CA PHE A 457 -10.95 25.88 6.97
C PHE A 457 -10.92 24.78 5.91
N LEU A 458 -9.83 24.69 5.16
CA LEU A 458 -9.60 23.60 4.20
C LEU A 458 -9.13 22.33 4.91
N ALA A 459 -8.43 22.48 6.03
CA ALA A 459 -8.11 21.42 6.97
C ALA A 459 -8.06 21.97 8.40
N PRO A 460 -8.08 21.11 9.44
CA PRO A 460 -7.93 21.56 10.81
C PRO A 460 -6.70 22.47 10.98
N LYS A 461 -6.91 23.70 11.46
CA LYS A 461 -5.88 24.74 11.64
C LYS A 461 -5.28 25.31 10.33
N PHE A 462 -5.89 25.05 9.18
CA PHE A 462 -5.49 25.64 7.90
C PHE A 462 -6.66 26.44 7.28
N PRO A 463 -6.77 27.76 7.56
CA PRO A 463 -7.84 28.59 7.00
C PRO A 463 -7.66 28.80 5.49
N LEU A 464 -8.74 29.15 4.80
CA LEU A 464 -8.64 29.64 3.43
C LEU A 464 -7.94 31.02 3.43
N PRO A 465 -6.87 31.24 2.65
CA PRO A 465 -6.23 32.54 2.56
C PRO A 465 -7.18 33.58 1.93
N GLY A 466 -7.03 34.83 2.36
CA GLY A 466 -7.69 35.95 1.69
C GLY A 466 -7.03 36.30 0.34
N ASN A 467 -7.50 37.36 -0.31
CA ASN A 467 -6.93 37.84 -1.56
C ASN A 467 -5.46 38.31 -1.35
N MET A 468 -4.53 37.57 -1.93
CA MET A 468 -3.08 37.84 -1.92
C MET A 468 -2.50 37.87 -3.34
N GLN A 469 -1.26 38.34 -3.44
CA GLN A 469 -0.42 38.21 -4.64
C GLN A 469 0.16 36.79 -4.74
N TYR A 470 0.62 36.38 -5.93
CA TYR A 470 1.13 35.03 -6.21
C TYR A 470 2.15 34.54 -5.17
N GLU A 471 3.24 35.27 -4.96
CA GLU A 471 4.28 34.96 -3.98
C GLU A 471 3.75 34.96 -2.53
N GLY A 472 2.67 35.69 -2.28
CA GLY A 472 1.98 35.70 -0.99
C GLY A 472 1.36 34.35 -0.64
N TYR A 473 0.83 33.61 -1.63
CA TYR A 473 0.28 32.27 -1.40
C TYR A 473 1.35 31.24 -1.05
N HIS A 474 2.53 31.31 -1.70
CA HIS A 474 3.66 30.44 -1.34
C HIS A 474 4.08 30.66 0.12
N LYS A 475 4.32 31.92 0.51
CA LYS A 475 4.66 32.26 1.90
C LYS A 475 3.56 31.86 2.88
N TYR A 476 2.30 32.03 2.51
CA TYR A 476 1.17 31.63 3.33
C TYR A 476 1.21 30.13 3.65
N ILE A 477 1.53 29.29 2.66
CA ILE A 477 1.67 27.84 2.85
C ILE A 477 2.82 27.52 3.79
N ASP A 478 3.99 28.11 3.57
CA ASP A 478 5.17 27.89 4.42
C ASP A 478 4.91 28.27 5.89
N ASP A 479 4.17 29.36 6.11
CA ASP A 479 3.91 29.91 7.45
C ASP A 479 2.71 29.25 8.17
N ASN A 480 1.67 28.82 7.43
CA ASN A 480 0.37 28.43 8.02
C ASN A 480 0.01 26.96 7.82
N LEU A 481 0.60 26.25 6.87
CA LEU A 481 0.26 24.84 6.65
C LEU A 481 0.76 24.01 7.85
N PRO A 482 -0.13 23.26 8.54
CA PRO A 482 0.30 22.37 9.61
C PRO A 482 1.27 21.30 9.12
N GLY A 483 2.03 20.71 10.05
CA GLY A 483 2.84 19.54 9.75
C GLY A 483 2.02 18.43 9.09
N GLU A 484 2.69 17.65 8.22
CA GLU A 484 2.10 16.56 7.46
C GLU A 484 1.27 15.63 8.36
N SER A 485 0.00 15.46 8.04
CA SER A 485 -0.91 14.57 8.78
C SER A 485 -2.09 14.12 7.92
N PRO A 486 -2.73 12.98 8.24
CA PRO A 486 -3.95 12.53 7.54
C PRO A 486 -5.08 13.56 7.56
N TYR A 487 -5.12 14.44 8.56
CA TYR A 487 -6.11 15.52 8.66
C TYR A 487 -6.08 16.49 7.48
N LEU A 488 -4.90 16.72 6.88
CA LEU A 488 -4.78 17.56 5.68
C LEU A 488 -5.56 16.97 4.49
N TYR A 489 -5.76 15.65 4.49
CA TYR A 489 -6.54 14.92 3.49
C TYR A 489 -7.96 14.63 3.98
N GLY A 490 -8.37 15.13 5.16
CA GLY A 490 -9.68 14.83 5.76
C GLY A 490 -9.81 13.42 6.35
N LEU A 491 -8.70 12.70 6.55
CA LEU A 491 -8.68 11.38 7.19
C LEU A 491 -8.37 11.48 8.69
N HIS A 492 -8.76 10.44 9.43
CA HIS A 492 -8.35 10.25 10.83
C HIS A 492 -6.88 9.82 10.89
N PRO A 493 -6.09 10.21 11.93
CA PRO A 493 -4.68 9.80 12.10
C PRO A 493 -4.44 8.28 12.06
N ASN A 494 -5.44 7.48 12.43
CA ASN A 494 -5.34 6.01 12.35
C ASN A 494 -5.10 5.51 10.91
N ALA A 495 -5.48 6.27 9.89
CA ALA A 495 -5.20 5.92 8.49
C ALA A 495 -3.69 5.83 8.22
N GLU A 496 -2.90 6.69 8.85
CA GLU A 496 -1.44 6.63 8.76
C GLU A 496 -0.88 5.39 9.44
N ILE A 497 -1.44 4.97 10.58
CA ILE A 497 -1.02 3.75 11.28
C ILE A 497 -1.24 2.53 10.37
N GLY A 498 -2.40 2.42 9.73
CA GLY A 498 -2.70 1.33 8.78
C GLY A 498 -1.75 1.33 7.58
N PHE A 499 -1.57 2.49 6.95
CA PHE A 499 -0.65 2.67 5.82
C PHE A 499 0.80 2.30 6.19
N LEU A 500 1.31 2.82 7.30
CA LEU A 500 2.68 2.56 7.74
C LEU A 500 2.87 1.10 8.18
N THR A 501 1.84 0.47 8.78
CA THR A 501 1.85 -0.96 9.08
C THR A 501 2.02 -1.77 7.80
N GLN A 502 1.18 -1.55 6.79
CA GLN A 502 1.29 -2.25 5.50
C GLN A 502 2.64 -2.01 4.81
N THR A 503 3.15 -0.77 4.88
CA THR A 503 4.48 -0.42 4.34
C THR A 503 5.58 -1.21 5.05
N SER A 504 5.48 -1.37 6.37
CA SER A 504 6.43 -2.16 7.14
C SER A 504 6.34 -3.66 6.84
N GLU A 505 5.13 -4.21 6.73
CA GLU A 505 4.92 -5.62 6.35
C GLU A 505 5.54 -5.91 4.99
N LYS A 506 5.30 -5.03 4.00
CA LYS A 506 5.91 -5.14 2.66
C LYS A 506 7.43 -5.08 2.73
N LEU A 507 8.00 -4.21 3.56
CA LEU A 507 9.45 -4.13 3.73
C LEU A 507 10.00 -5.46 4.23
N PHE A 508 9.42 -6.05 5.28
CA PHE A 508 9.91 -7.30 5.85
C PHE A 508 9.68 -8.51 4.94
N SER A 509 8.53 -8.59 4.26
CA SER A 509 8.24 -9.67 3.31
C SER A 509 9.24 -9.65 2.14
N THR A 510 9.50 -8.48 1.55
CA THR A 510 10.48 -8.35 0.46
C THR A 510 11.90 -8.66 0.94
N VAL A 511 12.29 -8.22 2.14
CA VAL A 511 13.60 -8.55 2.72
C VAL A 511 13.74 -10.04 3.02
N LEU A 512 12.65 -10.72 3.40
CA LEU A 512 12.60 -12.17 3.59
C LEU A 512 12.81 -12.92 2.26
N GLU A 513 12.15 -12.48 1.19
CA GLU A 513 12.30 -13.07 -0.15
C GLU A 513 13.70 -12.87 -0.76
N MET A 514 14.39 -11.80 -0.35
CA MET A 514 15.77 -11.51 -0.73
C MET A 514 16.81 -12.27 0.10
N GLN A 515 16.42 -13.05 1.12
CA GLN A 515 17.39 -13.86 1.87
C GLN A 515 18.02 -14.94 0.97
N PRO A 516 19.32 -15.27 1.17
CA PRO A 516 19.99 -16.35 0.45
C PRO A 516 19.25 -17.67 0.64
N ARG A 517 18.95 -18.38 -0.47
CA ARG A 517 18.15 -19.62 -0.48
C ARG A 517 18.94 -20.87 -0.05
N ASP A 518 20.26 -20.87 -0.23
CA ASP A 518 21.07 -22.10 -0.21
C ASP A 518 21.96 -22.29 1.04
N GLU A 519 21.89 -21.41 2.03
CA GLU A 519 22.83 -21.44 3.17
C GLU A 519 22.23 -21.97 4.49
N ALA A 520 21.04 -22.57 4.47
CA ALA A 520 20.50 -23.31 5.62
C ALA A 520 21.21 -24.68 5.86
N VAL A 521 22.40 -24.89 5.27
CA VAL A 521 23.27 -26.06 5.48
C VAL A 521 24.38 -25.76 6.51
N GLY A 522 24.25 -24.69 7.30
CA GLY A 522 25.11 -24.45 8.45
C GLY A 522 24.80 -25.43 9.58
N GLU A 523 25.82 -26.15 10.05
CA GLU A 523 25.82 -27.26 11.04
C GLU A 523 25.26 -26.96 12.45
N GLU A 524 24.43 -25.93 12.65
CA GLU A 524 23.82 -25.63 13.95
C GLU A 524 22.30 -25.45 13.85
N GLY A 525 21.58 -26.58 13.89
CA GLY A 525 20.26 -26.69 14.52
C GLY A 525 19.04 -26.02 13.86
N GLY A 526 19.17 -25.42 12.67
CA GLY A 526 18.04 -24.86 11.93
C GLY A 526 17.29 -25.92 11.13
N MET A 527 15.96 -25.97 11.25
CA MET A 527 15.13 -26.81 10.37
C MET A 527 15.33 -26.40 8.91
N THR A 528 15.48 -27.38 8.02
CA THR A 528 15.57 -27.12 6.59
C THR A 528 14.27 -26.52 6.07
N ARG A 529 14.33 -25.90 4.88
CA ARG A 529 13.16 -25.37 4.20
C ARG A 529 12.07 -26.43 4.03
N GLU A 530 12.47 -27.62 3.61
CA GLU A 530 11.59 -28.76 3.37
C GLU A 530 10.98 -29.26 4.68
N GLU A 531 11.76 -29.35 5.75
CA GLU A 531 11.25 -29.72 7.08
C GLU A 531 10.20 -28.73 7.60
N LYS A 532 10.44 -27.41 7.45
CA LYS A 532 9.46 -26.38 7.84
C LYS A 532 8.16 -26.54 7.05
N VAL A 533 8.26 -26.75 5.73
CA VAL A 533 7.08 -26.95 4.88
C VAL A 533 6.34 -28.22 5.27
N CYS A 534 7.03 -29.35 5.47
CA CYS A 534 6.43 -30.60 5.91
C CYS A 534 5.66 -30.45 7.23
N ALA A 535 6.24 -29.75 8.22
CA ALA A 535 5.57 -29.51 9.50
C ALA A 535 4.25 -28.73 9.34
N VAL A 536 4.25 -27.69 8.49
CA VAL A 536 3.03 -26.91 8.19
C VAL A 536 2.00 -27.78 7.45
N MET A 537 2.44 -28.59 6.50
CA MET A 537 1.56 -29.50 5.76
C MET A 537 0.89 -30.53 6.67
N GLU A 538 1.64 -31.11 7.61
CA GLU A 538 1.13 -32.06 8.60
C GLU A 538 0.12 -31.39 9.55
N GLU A 539 0.40 -30.16 10.02
CA GLU A 539 -0.53 -29.42 10.86
C GLU A 539 -1.86 -29.15 10.14
N ILE A 540 -1.80 -28.63 8.91
CA ILE A 540 -3.00 -28.31 8.12
C ILE A 540 -3.79 -29.59 7.83
N THR A 541 -3.11 -30.65 7.36
CA THR A 541 -3.76 -31.92 7.01
C THR A 541 -4.39 -32.59 8.23
N GLY A 542 -3.73 -32.52 9.39
CA GLY A 542 -4.22 -33.14 10.64
C GLY A 542 -5.43 -32.42 11.24
N ARG A 543 -5.61 -31.13 10.97
CA ARG A 543 -6.70 -30.31 11.53
C ARG A 543 -7.85 -30.05 10.54
N LEU A 544 -7.66 -30.29 9.25
CA LEU A 544 -8.67 -30.03 8.21
C LEU A 544 -9.84 -31.02 8.28
N PRO A 545 -11.09 -30.55 8.50
CA PRO A 545 -12.27 -31.42 8.57
C PRO A 545 -12.61 -32.15 7.26
N ASP A 546 -13.49 -33.15 7.36
CA ASP A 546 -14.03 -33.85 6.21
C ASP A 546 -15.01 -32.99 5.39
N GLN A 547 -15.28 -33.41 4.15
CA GLN A 547 -16.26 -32.73 3.29
C GLN A 547 -17.68 -32.90 3.82
N PHE A 548 -18.50 -31.87 3.68
CA PHE A 548 -19.95 -31.93 3.95
C PHE A 548 -20.62 -32.94 3.02
N ASN A 549 -21.42 -33.84 3.58
CA ASN A 549 -22.21 -34.79 2.79
C ASN A 549 -23.41 -34.07 2.13
N MET A 550 -23.18 -33.52 0.94
CA MET A 550 -24.21 -32.77 0.20
C MET A 550 -25.47 -33.61 -0.06
N SER A 551 -25.35 -34.91 -0.30
CA SER A 551 -26.51 -35.77 -0.59
C SER A 551 -27.47 -35.86 0.61
N GLU A 552 -26.93 -35.99 1.83
CA GLU A 552 -27.71 -35.98 3.06
C GLU A 552 -28.29 -34.60 3.35
N LEU A 553 -27.51 -33.54 3.13
CA LEU A 553 -27.97 -32.17 3.34
C LEU A 553 -29.12 -31.79 2.39
N PHE A 554 -29.03 -32.17 1.11
CA PHE A 554 -30.12 -31.98 0.14
C PHE A 554 -31.37 -32.77 0.49
N ALA A 555 -31.23 -33.99 1.03
CA ALA A 555 -32.37 -34.79 1.46
C ALA A 555 -33.08 -34.20 2.70
N LYS A 556 -32.33 -33.53 3.58
CA LYS A 556 -32.86 -32.86 4.78
C LYS A 556 -33.56 -31.53 4.48
N ALA A 557 -33.08 -30.75 3.49
CA ALA A 557 -33.64 -29.46 3.12
C ALA A 557 -34.91 -29.60 2.23
N GLN A 558 -36.03 -30.02 2.83
CA GLN A 558 -37.27 -30.32 2.11
C GLN A 558 -38.01 -29.07 1.61
N GLU A 559 -38.07 -28.01 2.42
CA GLU A 559 -38.82 -26.78 2.09
C GLU A 559 -38.04 -25.83 1.17
N ARG A 560 -36.70 -25.98 1.11
CA ARG A 560 -35.77 -25.13 0.35
C ARG A 560 -36.05 -23.66 0.61
N SER A 561 -36.12 -23.30 1.89
CA SER A 561 -36.24 -21.91 2.32
C SER A 561 -35.06 -21.09 1.78
N PRO A 562 -35.18 -19.77 1.57
CA PRO A 562 -34.06 -18.95 1.12
C PRO A 562 -32.80 -19.14 1.96
N TYR A 563 -32.95 -19.32 3.27
CA TYR A 563 -31.85 -19.57 4.21
C TYR A 563 -31.19 -20.94 4.02
N GLU A 564 -31.98 -22.00 3.80
CA GLU A 564 -31.46 -23.35 3.51
C GLU A 564 -30.65 -23.38 2.21
N VAL A 565 -31.13 -22.69 1.18
CA VAL A 565 -30.43 -22.62 -0.11
C VAL A 565 -29.06 -21.95 0.05
N VAL A 566 -28.97 -20.87 0.85
CA VAL A 566 -27.70 -20.23 1.16
C VAL A 566 -26.76 -21.19 1.89
N ALA A 567 -27.23 -21.86 2.94
CA ALA A 567 -26.41 -22.82 3.69
C ALA A 567 -25.86 -23.93 2.78
N LEU A 568 -26.68 -24.48 1.87
CA LEU A 568 -26.27 -25.51 0.91
C LEU A 568 -25.20 -24.99 -0.06
N GLN A 569 -25.38 -23.80 -0.62
CA GLN A 569 -24.40 -23.19 -1.54
C GLN A 569 -23.07 -22.92 -0.86
N GLU A 570 -23.10 -22.46 0.40
CA GLU A 570 -21.90 -22.20 1.20
C GLU A 570 -21.18 -23.52 1.54
N CYS A 571 -21.90 -24.59 1.88
CA CYS A 571 -21.31 -25.92 2.10
C CYS A 571 -20.66 -26.48 0.82
N GLU A 572 -21.30 -26.30 -0.33
CA GLU A 572 -20.75 -26.75 -1.62
C GLU A 572 -19.45 -26.01 -1.97
N ARG A 573 -19.41 -24.68 -1.79
CA ARG A 573 -18.19 -23.88 -1.97
C ARG A 573 -17.09 -24.29 -1.01
N MET A 574 -17.43 -24.52 0.26
CA MET A 574 -16.48 -24.99 1.27
C MET A 574 -15.89 -26.35 0.87
N ASN A 575 -16.70 -27.26 0.32
CA ASN A 575 -16.22 -28.55 -0.18
C ASN A 575 -15.22 -28.43 -1.33
N PHE A 576 -15.39 -27.48 -2.25
CA PHE A 576 -14.39 -27.23 -3.30
C PHE A 576 -13.05 -26.79 -2.70
N LEU A 577 -13.06 -25.87 -1.74
CA LEU A 577 -11.85 -25.39 -1.07
C LEU A 577 -11.17 -26.51 -0.25
N ILE A 578 -11.92 -27.24 0.59
CA ILE A 578 -11.39 -28.36 1.39
C ILE A 578 -10.76 -29.42 0.48
N ARG A 579 -11.39 -29.72 -0.67
CA ARG A 579 -10.86 -30.69 -1.63
C ARG A 579 -9.54 -30.23 -2.22
N GLU A 580 -9.46 -28.97 -2.66
CA GLU A 580 -8.25 -28.39 -3.26
C GLU A 580 -7.09 -28.37 -2.28
N ILE A 581 -7.33 -27.95 -1.03
CA ILE A 581 -6.30 -27.98 0.02
C ILE A 581 -5.79 -29.42 0.21
N ARG A 582 -6.69 -30.39 0.31
CA ARG A 582 -6.32 -31.79 0.54
C ARG A 582 -5.58 -32.42 -0.65
N SER A 583 -6.00 -32.16 -1.89
CA SER A 583 -5.34 -32.70 -3.08
C SER A 583 -3.96 -32.09 -3.26
N SER A 584 -3.86 -30.76 -3.23
CA SER A 584 -2.60 -30.04 -3.45
C SER A 584 -1.54 -30.37 -2.40
N LEU A 585 -1.91 -30.49 -1.11
CA LEU A 585 -0.98 -30.92 -0.05
C LEU A 585 -0.54 -32.39 -0.22
N ARG A 586 -1.44 -33.28 -0.66
CA ARG A 586 -1.09 -34.68 -0.92
C ARG A 586 -0.10 -34.77 -2.08
N GLU A 587 -0.37 -34.06 -3.17
CA GLU A 587 0.49 -34.03 -4.35
C GLU A 587 1.87 -33.49 -4.01
N LEU A 588 1.96 -32.37 -3.28
CA LEU A 588 3.23 -31.83 -2.79
C LEU A 588 3.96 -32.83 -1.89
N SER A 589 3.27 -33.56 -1.01
CA SER A 589 3.89 -34.56 -0.14
C SER A 589 4.53 -35.70 -0.96
N LEU A 590 3.86 -36.15 -2.02
CA LEU A 590 4.39 -37.16 -2.93
C LEU A 590 5.55 -36.61 -3.77
N GLY A 591 5.49 -35.34 -4.18
CA GLY A 591 6.58 -34.63 -4.87
C GLY A 591 7.84 -34.53 -4.02
N LEU A 592 7.71 -34.13 -2.76
CA LEU A 592 8.83 -34.03 -1.81
C LEU A 592 9.44 -35.40 -1.47
N LYS A 593 8.66 -36.49 -1.53
CA LYS A 593 9.16 -37.87 -1.40
C LYS A 593 9.84 -38.41 -2.66
N GLY A 594 9.77 -37.68 -3.78
CA GLY A 594 10.26 -38.13 -5.09
C GLY A 594 9.37 -39.17 -5.78
N GLU A 595 8.15 -39.38 -5.29
CA GLU A 595 7.17 -40.29 -5.90
C GLU A 595 6.43 -39.64 -7.09
N LEU A 596 6.34 -38.31 -7.09
CA LEU A 596 5.86 -37.51 -8.22
C LEU A 596 6.94 -36.53 -8.68
N THR A 597 6.94 -36.21 -9.96
CA THR A 597 7.79 -35.13 -10.50
C THR A 597 7.28 -33.78 -10.01
N MET A 598 8.17 -32.98 -9.43
CA MET A 598 7.86 -31.65 -8.95
C MET A 598 7.37 -30.75 -10.10
N THR A 599 6.18 -30.15 -9.94
CA THR A 599 5.59 -29.23 -10.91
C THR A 599 5.75 -27.78 -10.47
N SER A 600 5.60 -26.83 -11.40
CA SER A 600 5.62 -25.39 -11.08
C SER A 600 4.55 -24.99 -10.03
N ASP A 601 3.40 -25.66 -10.03
CA ASP A 601 2.33 -25.42 -9.06
C ASP A 601 2.72 -25.95 -7.67
N MET A 602 3.39 -27.11 -7.60
CA MET A 602 3.93 -27.63 -6.34
C MET A 602 5.04 -26.73 -5.79
N GLU A 603 5.92 -26.20 -6.64
CA GLU A 603 6.97 -25.26 -6.22
C GLU A 603 6.36 -23.95 -5.70
N SER A 604 5.33 -23.45 -6.37
CA SER A 604 4.60 -22.26 -5.92
C SER A 604 3.90 -22.50 -4.58
N LEU A 605 3.28 -23.67 -4.40
CA LEU A 605 2.69 -24.07 -3.12
C LEU A 605 3.75 -24.19 -2.02
N GLN A 606 4.87 -24.87 -2.27
CA GLN A 606 5.99 -24.98 -1.32
C GLN A 606 6.53 -23.60 -0.94
N ASN A 607 6.66 -22.69 -1.90
CA ASN A 607 7.08 -21.30 -1.68
C ASN A 607 6.08 -20.56 -0.77
N ALA A 608 4.78 -20.64 -1.05
CA ALA A 608 3.74 -19.98 -0.27
C ALA A 608 3.68 -20.50 1.18
N LEU A 609 3.70 -21.84 1.36
CA LEU A 609 3.74 -22.46 2.69
C LEU A 609 4.98 -22.03 3.49
N PHE A 610 6.13 -21.93 2.82
CA PHE A 610 7.36 -21.48 3.47
C PHE A 610 7.32 -20.00 3.88
N LEU A 611 6.62 -19.15 3.13
CA LEU A 611 6.52 -17.71 3.38
C LEU A 611 5.32 -17.32 4.28
N ASP A 612 4.62 -18.29 4.88
CA ASP A 612 3.39 -18.06 5.66
C ASP A 612 2.31 -17.32 4.84
N ALA A 613 2.26 -17.58 3.53
CA ALA A 613 1.30 -16.98 2.60
C ALA A 613 0.25 -18.00 2.15
N VAL A 614 -0.99 -17.54 1.96
CA VAL A 614 -2.06 -18.40 1.43
C VAL A 614 -1.80 -18.65 -0.07
N PRO A 615 -1.68 -19.91 -0.52
CA PRO A 615 -1.40 -20.24 -1.91
C PRO A 615 -2.48 -19.74 -2.88
N ASP A 616 -2.08 -19.26 -4.06
CA ASP A 616 -3.00 -18.72 -5.08
C ASP A 616 -4.08 -19.71 -5.53
N GLY A 617 -3.75 -21.00 -5.61
CA GLY A 617 -4.72 -22.06 -5.94
C GLY A 617 -5.87 -22.10 -4.92
N TRP A 618 -5.57 -21.91 -3.64
CA TRP A 618 -6.57 -21.87 -2.58
C TRP A 618 -7.33 -20.54 -2.60
N THR A 619 -6.62 -19.42 -2.76
CA THR A 619 -7.21 -18.07 -2.83
C THR A 619 -8.28 -17.94 -3.92
N LYS A 620 -8.10 -18.60 -5.07
CA LYS A 620 -9.09 -18.62 -6.17
C LYS A 620 -10.43 -19.23 -5.78
N LEU A 621 -10.43 -20.17 -4.83
CA LEU A 621 -11.64 -20.84 -4.32
C LEU A 621 -12.10 -20.27 -2.97
N ALA A 622 -11.22 -19.58 -2.26
CA ALA A 622 -11.45 -19.01 -0.95
C ALA A 622 -12.27 -17.71 -1.01
N TYR A 623 -12.62 -17.23 0.18
CA TYR A 623 -13.08 -15.87 0.39
C TYR A 623 -11.87 -14.90 0.37
N PRO A 624 -12.05 -13.63 -0.07
CA PRO A 624 -10.99 -12.63 0.00
C PRO A 624 -10.49 -12.45 1.43
N SER A 625 -9.17 -12.46 1.62
CA SER A 625 -8.50 -12.31 2.91
C SER A 625 -7.12 -11.69 2.75
N THR A 626 -6.64 -11.03 3.80
CA THR A 626 -5.29 -10.48 3.93
C THR A 626 -4.50 -11.12 5.07
N LEU A 627 -5.03 -12.19 5.67
CA LEU A 627 -4.40 -12.90 6.76
C LEU A 627 -3.21 -13.74 6.26
N SER A 628 -2.21 -13.93 7.13
CA SER A 628 -1.16 -14.93 6.90
C SER A 628 -1.73 -16.35 6.98
N LEU A 629 -1.01 -17.33 6.44
CA LEU A 629 -1.50 -18.70 6.32
C LEU A 629 -1.97 -19.28 7.66
N ALA A 630 -1.20 -19.11 8.73
CA ALA A 630 -1.58 -19.60 10.06
C ALA A 630 -2.89 -18.99 10.58
N LEU A 631 -3.06 -17.66 10.47
CA LEU A 631 -4.26 -16.96 10.89
C LEU A 631 -5.46 -17.29 9.99
N TRP A 632 -5.23 -17.35 8.68
CA TRP A 632 -6.23 -17.71 7.68
C TRP A 632 -6.77 -19.13 7.90
N PHE A 633 -5.89 -20.09 8.20
CA PHE A 633 -6.31 -21.47 8.46
C PHE A 633 -7.14 -21.57 9.75
N SER A 634 -6.78 -20.84 10.80
CA SER A 634 -7.60 -20.76 12.02
C SER A 634 -8.98 -20.15 11.77
N ASP A 635 -9.05 -19.11 10.93
CA ASP A 635 -10.30 -18.49 10.48
C ASP A 635 -11.15 -19.47 9.64
N LEU A 636 -10.53 -20.21 8.72
CA LEU A 636 -11.17 -21.25 7.91
C LEU A 636 -11.85 -22.31 8.79
N LEU A 637 -11.15 -22.82 9.81
CA LEU A 637 -11.72 -23.81 10.73
C LEU A 637 -12.95 -23.28 11.47
N THR A 638 -12.93 -22.01 11.87
CA THR A 638 -14.07 -21.36 12.53
C THR A 638 -15.28 -21.25 11.59
N ARG A 639 -15.04 -20.96 10.31
CA ARG A 639 -16.09 -20.90 9.27
C ARG A 639 -16.70 -22.28 8.99
N ILE A 640 -15.86 -23.31 8.92
CA ILE A 640 -16.34 -24.70 8.77
C ILE A 640 -17.24 -25.05 9.96
N SER A 641 -16.82 -24.76 11.19
CA SER A 641 -17.62 -25.02 12.40
C SER A 641 -18.97 -24.29 12.40
N GLN A 642 -19.02 -23.03 11.94
CA GLN A 642 -20.29 -22.32 11.78
C GLN A 642 -21.21 -23.02 10.77
N LEU A 643 -20.69 -23.42 9.61
CA LEU A 643 -21.48 -24.09 8.57
C LEU A 643 -21.94 -25.47 9.02
N GLU A 644 -21.13 -26.22 9.76
CA GLU A 644 -21.53 -27.49 10.39
C GLU A 644 -22.69 -27.26 11.37
N ALA A 645 -22.56 -26.31 12.29
CA ALA A 645 -23.62 -26.01 13.25
C ALA A 645 -24.95 -25.63 12.57
N TRP A 646 -24.89 -24.85 11.48
CA TRP A 646 -26.08 -24.44 10.74
C TRP A 646 -26.68 -25.58 9.89
N SER A 647 -25.84 -26.36 9.19
CA SER A 647 -26.26 -27.42 8.26
C SER A 647 -26.87 -28.64 8.95
N VAL A 648 -26.57 -28.89 10.23
CA VAL A 648 -27.13 -30.02 10.99
C VAL A 648 -28.65 -29.89 11.17
N SER A 649 -29.14 -28.70 11.50
CA SER A 649 -30.54 -28.46 11.85
C SER A 649 -31.29 -27.57 10.85
N PHE A 650 -30.58 -26.88 9.95
CA PHE A 650 -31.09 -25.81 9.09
C PHE A 650 -31.85 -24.70 9.83
N CYS A 651 -31.81 -24.68 11.16
CA CYS A 651 -32.39 -23.63 11.97
C CYS A 651 -31.47 -22.41 11.95
N LEU A 652 -32.04 -21.23 11.71
CA LEU A 652 -31.26 -19.99 11.74
C LEU A 652 -30.63 -19.81 13.13
N PRO A 653 -29.29 -19.62 13.22
CA PRO A 653 -28.64 -19.32 14.49
C PRO A 653 -29.20 -18.06 15.16
N PRO A 654 -29.17 -17.96 16.51
CA PRO A 654 -29.62 -16.76 17.22
C PRO A 654 -28.96 -15.47 16.71
N VAL A 655 -27.66 -15.54 16.42
CA VAL A 655 -26.91 -14.47 15.75
C VAL A 655 -26.02 -15.12 14.70
N VAL A 656 -26.03 -14.58 13.49
CA VAL A 656 -25.27 -15.09 12.35
C VAL A 656 -23.96 -14.32 12.21
N TRP A 657 -22.83 -15.04 12.15
CA TRP A 657 -21.54 -14.45 11.82
C TRP A 657 -21.49 -14.16 10.32
N LEU A 658 -21.80 -12.91 9.94
CA LEU A 658 -21.94 -12.53 8.53
C LEU A 658 -20.61 -12.63 7.80
N SER A 659 -19.51 -12.30 8.48
CA SER A 659 -18.18 -12.36 7.89
C SER A 659 -17.66 -13.77 7.66
N GLY A 660 -18.32 -14.80 8.22
CA GLY A 660 -17.99 -16.21 8.01
C GLY A 660 -18.34 -16.76 6.62
N PHE A 661 -19.24 -16.11 5.88
CA PHE A 661 -19.68 -16.58 4.55
C PHE A 661 -18.70 -16.25 3.42
N PHE A 662 -18.65 -17.14 2.42
CA PHE A 662 -18.07 -16.84 1.11
C PHE A 662 -18.88 -15.75 0.40
N ASN A 663 -20.22 -15.84 0.45
CA ASN A 663 -21.12 -14.87 -0.16
C ASN A 663 -22.12 -14.26 0.84
N PRO A 664 -21.70 -13.28 1.67
CA PRO A 664 -22.59 -12.59 2.60
C PRO A 664 -23.78 -11.90 1.90
N GLN A 665 -23.63 -11.48 0.64
CA GLN A 665 -24.71 -10.88 -0.14
C GLN A 665 -25.87 -11.85 -0.40
N SER A 666 -25.57 -13.14 -0.61
CA SER A 666 -26.60 -14.17 -0.75
C SER A 666 -27.46 -14.27 0.51
N PHE A 667 -26.83 -14.22 1.70
CA PHE A 667 -27.54 -14.24 2.98
C PHE A 667 -28.42 -13.00 3.18
N LEU A 668 -27.88 -11.81 2.90
CA LEU A 668 -28.63 -10.56 2.96
C LEU A 668 -29.82 -10.55 1.98
N THR A 669 -29.66 -11.14 0.81
CA THR A 669 -30.74 -11.32 -0.17
C THR A 669 -31.78 -12.32 0.30
N ALA A 670 -31.37 -13.41 0.98
CA ALA A 670 -32.28 -14.40 1.54
C ALA A 670 -33.21 -13.77 2.60
N ILE A 671 -32.73 -12.82 3.40
CA ILE A 671 -33.57 -12.04 4.33
C ILE A 671 -34.68 -11.30 3.59
N MET A 672 -34.35 -10.66 2.46
CA MET A 672 -35.36 -9.97 1.64
C MET A 672 -36.35 -10.95 1.01
N GLN A 673 -35.86 -12.09 0.50
CA GLN A 673 -36.70 -13.11 -0.12
C GLN A 673 -37.69 -13.73 0.86
N ASP A 674 -37.27 -14.06 2.08
CA ASP A 674 -38.13 -14.64 3.10
C ASP A 674 -39.29 -13.69 3.45
N ILE A 675 -38.99 -12.42 3.74
CA ILE A 675 -40.01 -11.43 4.09
C ILE A 675 -40.91 -11.10 2.88
N ALA A 676 -40.34 -10.98 1.68
CA ALA A 676 -41.12 -10.76 0.45
C ALA A 676 -42.10 -11.89 0.19
N ARG A 677 -41.69 -13.16 0.35
CA ARG A 677 -42.56 -14.34 0.19
C ARG A 677 -43.65 -14.39 1.25
N ARG A 678 -43.32 -14.16 2.53
CA ARG A 678 -44.28 -14.16 3.65
C ARG A 678 -45.36 -13.09 3.47
N ASN A 679 -44.96 -11.90 3.04
CA ASN A 679 -45.86 -10.75 2.88
C ASN A 679 -46.44 -10.61 1.45
N LYS A 680 -46.10 -11.53 0.54
CA LYS A 680 -46.49 -11.49 -0.88
C LYS A 680 -46.17 -10.16 -1.57
N LEU A 681 -44.98 -9.63 -1.31
CA LEU A 681 -44.48 -8.37 -1.89
C LEU A 681 -43.45 -8.63 -3.01
N PRO A 682 -43.36 -7.74 -4.01
CA PRO A 682 -42.31 -7.80 -5.02
C PRO A 682 -40.91 -7.57 -4.41
N LEU A 683 -39.94 -8.44 -4.75
CA LEU A 683 -38.58 -8.41 -4.19
C LEU A 683 -37.80 -7.13 -4.54
N ASP A 684 -38.02 -6.60 -5.74
CA ASP A 684 -37.46 -5.35 -6.26
C ASP A 684 -37.84 -4.11 -5.43
N SER A 685 -39.01 -4.14 -4.79
CA SER A 685 -39.51 -3.09 -3.90
C SER A 685 -38.96 -3.15 -2.48
N MET A 686 -38.22 -4.21 -2.13
CA MET A 686 -37.70 -4.43 -0.78
C MET A 686 -36.32 -3.80 -0.61
N ARG A 687 -36.05 -3.29 0.59
CA ARG A 687 -34.75 -2.76 1.03
C ARG A 687 -34.43 -3.28 2.42
N LEU A 688 -33.13 -3.41 2.73
CA LEU A 688 -32.71 -3.79 4.08
C LEU A 688 -32.68 -2.56 4.98
N GLN A 689 -33.37 -2.66 6.11
CA GLN A 689 -33.26 -1.72 7.22
C GLN A 689 -32.35 -2.32 8.28
N CYS A 690 -31.35 -1.52 8.67
CA CYS A 690 -30.35 -1.89 9.65
C CYS A 690 -30.61 -1.16 10.98
N GLU A 691 -30.68 -1.92 12.06
CA GLU A 691 -30.79 -1.38 13.42
C GLU A 691 -29.64 -1.93 14.28
N VAL A 692 -28.71 -1.06 14.71
CA VAL A 692 -27.61 -1.48 15.59
C VAL A 692 -28.15 -1.62 17.01
N THR A 693 -27.97 -2.80 17.62
CA THR A 693 -28.49 -3.09 18.96
C THR A 693 -27.52 -2.61 20.05
N LYS A 694 -28.00 -2.60 21.31
CA LYS A 694 -27.18 -2.30 22.50
C LYS A 694 -26.66 -3.55 23.23
N ARG A 695 -26.85 -4.74 22.65
CA ARG A 695 -26.64 -6.01 23.33
C ARG A 695 -25.46 -6.77 22.71
N ASN A 696 -24.72 -7.49 23.55
CA ASN A 696 -23.65 -8.38 23.12
C ASN A 696 -24.21 -9.74 22.68
N LEU A 697 -23.37 -10.54 22.01
CA LEU A 697 -23.71 -11.85 21.45
C LEU A 697 -24.42 -12.78 22.43
N GLU A 698 -23.93 -12.85 23.67
CA GLU A 698 -24.40 -13.77 24.71
C GLU A 698 -25.86 -13.50 25.14
N HIS A 699 -26.40 -12.31 24.87
CA HIS A 699 -27.76 -11.94 25.25
C HIS A 699 -28.83 -12.45 24.26
N PHE A 700 -28.43 -13.14 23.18
CA PHE A 700 -29.34 -13.64 22.15
C PHE A 700 -29.44 -15.17 22.22
N SER A 701 -30.59 -15.66 22.69
CA SER A 701 -30.87 -17.09 22.82
C SER A 701 -31.69 -17.68 21.66
N SER A 702 -32.31 -16.84 20.83
CA SER A 702 -33.16 -17.26 19.71
C SER A 702 -33.12 -16.26 18.56
N PRO A 703 -33.30 -16.70 17.30
CA PRO A 703 -33.39 -15.80 16.16
C PRO A 703 -34.63 -14.88 16.26
N PRO A 704 -34.65 -13.74 15.55
CA PRO A 704 -35.82 -12.86 15.51
C PRO A 704 -36.95 -13.51 14.69
N ARG A 705 -38.19 -13.07 14.91
CA ARG A 705 -39.36 -13.55 14.14
C ARG A 705 -39.29 -13.21 12.65
N GLU A 706 -38.74 -12.03 12.35
CA GLU A 706 -38.53 -11.50 11.01
C GLU A 706 -37.09 -10.97 10.92
N GLY A 707 -36.42 -11.24 9.81
CA GLY A 707 -35.04 -10.80 9.61
C GLY A 707 -34.00 -11.70 10.28
N ALA A 708 -32.83 -11.14 10.57
CA ALA A 708 -31.74 -11.83 11.25
C ALA A 708 -30.92 -10.87 12.12
N TYR A 709 -30.37 -11.40 13.21
CA TYR A 709 -29.29 -10.72 13.94
C TYR A 709 -27.95 -11.14 13.33
N ILE A 710 -27.06 -10.19 13.08
CA ILE A 710 -25.74 -10.42 12.50
C ILE A 710 -24.62 -9.84 13.37
N HIS A 711 -23.43 -10.43 13.28
CA HIS A 711 -22.21 -9.92 13.90
C HIS A 711 -20.98 -10.15 13.01
N GLY A 712 -19.82 -9.67 13.49
CA GLY A 712 -18.55 -9.78 12.79
C GLY A 712 -18.31 -8.64 11.81
N LEU A 713 -18.83 -7.45 12.11
CA LEU A 713 -18.57 -6.23 11.36
C LEU A 713 -17.69 -5.32 12.19
N PHE A 714 -16.77 -4.62 11.54
CA PHE A 714 -15.88 -3.65 12.15
C PHE A 714 -16.02 -2.32 11.43
N MET A 715 -16.04 -1.21 12.16
CA MET A 715 -16.08 0.13 11.59
C MET A 715 -14.65 0.65 11.42
N GLU A 716 -14.32 1.07 10.21
CA GLU A 716 -13.05 1.71 9.85
C GLU A 716 -13.28 3.21 9.61
N GLY A 717 -12.34 4.06 10.06
CA GLY A 717 -12.41 5.53 9.90
C GLY A 717 -13.32 6.25 10.91
N ALA A 718 -14.13 5.50 11.66
CA ALA A 718 -14.98 6.00 12.74
C ALA A 718 -15.22 4.89 13.78
N GLN A 719 -15.98 5.18 14.82
CA GLN A 719 -16.46 4.19 15.78
C GLN A 719 -17.96 4.33 16.03
N TRP A 720 -18.58 3.28 16.54
CA TRP A 720 -19.99 3.29 16.92
C TRP A 720 -20.16 3.50 18.42
N ASP A 721 -20.81 4.60 18.82
CA ASP A 721 -21.18 4.82 20.22
C ASP A 721 -22.44 3.99 20.55
N THR A 722 -22.26 2.88 21.26
CA THR A 722 -23.36 1.97 21.63
C THR A 722 -24.39 2.62 22.56
N GLN A 723 -23.99 3.57 23.40
CA GLN A 723 -24.90 4.23 24.33
C GLN A 723 -25.82 5.22 23.59
N LYS A 724 -25.22 6.05 22.71
CA LYS A 724 -25.93 7.05 21.92
C LYS A 724 -26.59 6.47 20.66
N GLY A 725 -26.10 5.35 20.15
CA GLY A 725 -26.59 4.69 18.94
C GLY A 725 -26.30 5.49 17.67
N ILE A 726 -25.11 6.09 17.56
CA ILE A 726 -24.68 6.92 16.42
C ILE A 726 -23.20 6.71 16.11
N ILE A 727 -22.80 7.05 14.88
CA ILE A 727 -21.39 7.16 14.49
C ILE A 727 -20.73 8.33 15.23
N VAL A 728 -19.53 8.12 15.74
CA VAL A 728 -18.66 9.15 16.33
C VAL A 728 -17.22 8.99 15.82
N PRO A 729 -16.36 10.03 15.90
CA PRO A 729 -14.96 9.92 15.48
C PRO A 729 -14.23 8.78 16.19
N ALA A 730 -13.36 8.07 15.48
CA ALA A 730 -12.60 6.94 16.03
C ALA A 730 -11.70 7.34 17.22
N GLY A 731 -11.46 6.41 18.14
CA GLY A 731 -10.40 6.57 19.14
C GLY A 731 -9.01 6.55 18.50
N MET A 732 -8.05 7.25 19.08
CA MET A 732 -6.66 7.15 18.61
C MET A 732 -6.16 5.72 18.74
N LYS A 733 -5.49 5.20 17.71
CA LYS A 733 -4.90 3.84 17.65
C LYS A 733 -5.91 2.69 17.62
N GLU A 734 -7.19 2.99 17.56
CA GLU A 734 -8.26 2.02 17.27
C GLU A 734 -8.59 2.08 15.77
N LEU A 735 -7.86 1.32 14.96
CA LEU A 735 -8.02 1.34 13.49
C LEU A 735 -9.41 0.85 13.08
N THR A 736 -9.87 -0.22 13.73
CA THR A 736 -11.14 -0.88 13.48
C THR A 736 -11.87 -1.16 14.78
N SER A 737 -13.05 -0.57 14.94
CA SER A 737 -13.89 -0.78 16.12
C SER A 737 -14.93 -1.88 15.84
N PRO A 738 -15.06 -2.91 16.68
CA PRO A 738 -16.10 -3.93 16.48
C PRO A 738 -17.49 -3.33 16.62
N MET A 739 -18.38 -3.66 15.68
CA MET A 739 -19.78 -3.27 15.75
C MET A 739 -20.53 -4.18 16.73
N PRO A 740 -21.48 -3.63 17.51
CA PRO A 740 -22.45 -4.44 18.24
C PRO A 740 -23.27 -5.32 17.30
N VAL A 741 -24.02 -6.28 17.86
CA VAL A 741 -24.96 -7.09 17.07
C VAL A 741 -25.93 -6.17 16.32
N MET A 742 -26.06 -6.39 15.02
CA MET A 742 -26.93 -5.59 14.15
C MET A 742 -28.17 -6.42 13.81
N TYR A 743 -29.34 -5.79 13.90
CA TYR A 743 -30.60 -6.38 13.48
C TYR A 743 -30.90 -5.95 12.04
N ILE A 744 -30.99 -6.92 11.14
CA ILE A 744 -31.27 -6.70 9.73
C ILE A 744 -32.66 -7.24 9.41
N LYS A 745 -33.53 -6.37 8.92
CA LYS A 745 -34.87 -6.72 8.45
C LYS A 745 -35.12 -6.13 7.07
N ALA A 746 -35.99 -6.75 6.29
CA ALA A 746 -36.40 -6.20 5.00
C ALA A 746 -37.70 -5.41 5.14
N VAL A 747 -37.74 -4.22 4.55
CA VAL A 747 -38.92 -3.34 4.51
C VAL A 747 -39.15 -2.84 3.09
N PRO A 748 -40.39 -2.48 2.71
CA PRO A 748 -40.64 -1.77 1.45
C PRO A 748 -39.82 -0.47 1.39
N ALA A 749 -39.28 -0.12 0.23
CA ALA A 749 -38.46 1.07 0.03
C ALA A 749 -39.13 2.38 0.52
N SER A 750 -40.46 2.47 0.40
CA SER A 750 -41.25 3.62 0.88
C SER A 750 -41.28 3.78 2.40
N LYS A 751 -40.95 2.73 3.17
CA LYS A 751 -40.93 2.72 4.63
C LYS A 751 -39.52 2.79 5.21
N GLN A 752 -38.49 2.90 4.37
CA GLN A 752 -37.11 2.99 4.81
C GLN A 752 -36.86 4.36 5.45
N ASP A 753 -36.28 4.35 6.65
CA ASP A 753 -35.87 5.58 7.33
C ASP A 753 -34.53 6.06 6.76
N THR A 754 -34.55 7.23 6.12
CA THR A 754 -33.38 7.86 5.49
C THR A 754 -33.00 9.17 6.16
N LYS A 755 -33.61 9.50 7.31
CA LYS A 755 -33.33 10.75 8.01
C LYS A 755 -32.16 10.59 8.97
N ASP A 756 -31.24 11.56 8.95
CA ASP A 756 -30.07 11.59 9.85
C ASP A 756 -29.24 10.29 9.79
N VAL A 757 -29.11 9.73 8.58
CA VAL A 757 -28.32 8.52 8.33
C VAL A 757 -27.15 8.79 7.39
N TYR A 758 -26.06 8.07 7.62
CA TYR A 758 -24.95 7.91 6.71
C TYR A 758 -25.10 6.56 6.00
N ARG A 759 -25.12 6.61 4.66
CA ARG A 759 -25.09 5.42 3.80
C ARG A 759 -23.67 4.84 3.83
N CYS A 760 -23.45 3.86 4.70
CA CYS A 760 -22.16 3.26 4.97
C CYS A 760 -21.92 2.03 4.08
N PRO A 761 -20.88 2.01 3.23
CA PRO A 761 -20.54 0.83 2.43
C PRO A 761 -19.97 -0.29 3.31
N VAL A 762 -20.29 -1.53 2.96
CA VAL A 762 -19.82 -2.75 3.61
C VAL A 762 -18.91 -3.50 2.66
N TYR A 763 -17.69 -3.82 3.08
CA TYR A 763 -16.70 -4.56 2.31
C TYR A 763 -16.27 -5.84 3.03
N LYS A 764 -15.78 -6.83 2.27
CA LYS A 764 -15.23 -8.05 2.89
C LYS A 764 -13.93 -7.79 3.64
N THR A 765 -13.03 -6.99 3.06
CA THR A 765 -11.71 -6.71 3.60
C THR A 765 -11.35 -5.23 3.44
N HIS A 766 -10.22 -4.84 4.04
CA HIS A 766 -9.61 -3.52 3.88
C HIS A 766 -9.23 -3.14 2.45
N GLN A 767 -9.22 -4.09 1.50
CA GLN A 767 -8.98 -3.79 0.08
C GLN A 767 -10.12 -2.99 -0.56
N ARG A 768 -11.31 -2.98 0.06
CA ARG A 768 -12.53 -2.30 -0.42
C ARG A 768 -12.80 -2.59 -1.90
N GLY A 769 -13.33 -1.63 -2.67
CA GLY A 769 -13.57 -1.72 -4.11
C GLY A 769 -14.17 -3.06 -4.57
N PRO A 770 -13.36 -3.99 -5.12
CA PRO A 770 -13.81 -5.31 -5.58
C PRO A 770 -14.48 -6.18 -4.49
N THR A 771 -14.28 -5.86 -3.21
CA THR A 771 -14.83 -6.61 -2.08
C THR A 771 -16.14 -6.04 -1.54
N TYR A 772 -16.78 -5.12 -2.26
CA TYR A 772 -18.07 -4.55 -1.86
C TYR A 772 -19.15 -5.62 -1.67
N VAL A 773 -19.94 -5.50 -0.60
CA VAL A 773 -21.00 -6.44 -0.22
C VAL A 773 -22.37 -5.77 -0.24
N TRP A 774 -22.54 -4.68 0.51
CA TRP A 774 -23.84 -4.02 0.69
C TRP A 774 -23.67 -2.58 1.20
N THR A 775 -24.80 -1.86 1.36
CA THR A 775 -24.83 -0.54 2.02
C THR A 775 -25.79 -0.57 3.21
N PHE A 776 -25.33 -0.14 4.37
CA PHE A 776 -26.18 0.02 5.57
C PHE A 776 -26.35 1.49 5.92
N ASP A 777 -27.60 1.88 6.18
CA ASP A 777 -27.93 3.22 6.65
C ASP A 777 -27.72 3.28 8.17
N LEU A 778 -26.70 4.01 8.58
CA LEU A 778 -26.27 4.12 9.98
C LEU A 778 -26.59 5.51 10.52
N LYS A 779 -27.12 5.59 11.74
CA LYS A 779 -27.50 6.89 12.34
C LYS A 779 -26.28 7.77 12.58
N SER A 780 -26.41 9.05 12.25
CA SER A 780 -25.37 10.07 12.39
C SER A 780 -25.97 11.40 12.82
N LYS A 781 -25.23 12.17 13.63
CA LYS A 781 -25.53 13.59 13.86
C LYS A 781 -24.79 14.53 12.91
N GLU A 782 -23.63 14.10 12.42
CA GLU A 782 -22.81 14.85 11.47
C GLU A 782 -23.33 14.68 10.04
N LYS A 783 -22.95 15.61 9.17
CA LYS A 783 -23.29 15.55 7.74
C LYS A 783 -22.68 14.30 7.09
N PRO A 784 -23.37 13.70 6.09
CA PRO A 784 -22.82 12.54 5.37
C PRO A 784 -21.47 12.81 4.68
N SER A 785 -21.20 14.05 4.24
CA SER A 785 -19.93 14.46 3.62
C SER A 785 -18.74 14.23 4.56
N THR A 786 -18.89 14.52 5.86
CA THR A 786 -17.86 14.33 6.90
C THR A 786 -17.39 12.88 6.95
N TRP A 787 -18.33 11.92 6.96
CA TRP A 787 -18.00 10.49 7.01
C TRP A 787 -17.51 9.95 5.66
N THR A 788 -18.00 10.48 4.55
CA THR A 788 -17.47 10.14 3.23
C THR A 788 -15.99 10.54 3.13
N ILE A 789 -15.64 11.77 3.50
CA ILE A 789 -14.26 12.28 3.46
C ILE A 789 -13.36 11.53 4.46
N ALA A 790 -13.87 11.21 5.66
CA ALA A 790 -13.15 10.38 6.62
C ALA A 790 -12.94 8.92 6.15
N GLY A 791 -13.59 8.52 5.05
CA GLY A 791 -13.48 7.19 4.47
C GLY A 791 -14.14 6.13 5.35
N VAL A 792 -15.29 6.44 5.98
CA VAL A 792 -15.96 5.50 6.88
C VAL A 792 -16.55 4.31 6.11
N ALA A 793 -16.25 3.10 6.58
CA ALA A 793 -16.80 1.88 6.01
C ALA A 793 -16.99 0.81 7.10
N LEU A 794 -17.83 -0.18 6.79
CA LEU A 794 -17.90 -1.43 7.54
C LEU A 794 -17.07 -2.50 6.84
N ILE A 795 -16.22 -3.19 7.59
CA ILE A 795 -15.34 -4.25 7.12
C ILE A 795 -15.72 -5.56 7.81
N LEU A 796 -15.80 -6.65 7.05
CA LEU A 796 -16.15 -7.98 7.57
C LEU A 796 -14.94 -8.72 8.18
N GLN A 797 -13.74 -8.53 7.61
CA GLN A 797 -12.50 -9.13 8.09
C GLN A 797 -11.38 -8.08 8.18
N VAL A 798 -10.75 -8.03 9.36
CA VAL A 798 -9.64 -7.13 9.72
C VAL A 798 -8.32 -7.85 9.66
#